data_AF-A0A4Z1KJR3-F1
#
_entry.id   AF-A0A4Z1KJR3-F1
#
_cell.length_a   1.000
_cell.length_b   1.000
_cell.length_c   1.000
_cell.angle_alpha   90.00
_cell.angle_beta   90.00
_cell.angle_gamma   90.00
#
_symmetry.space_group_name_H-M   'P 1'
#
loop_
_entity.id
_entity.type
_entity.pdbx_description
1 polymer ?
#
loop_
_entity_poly.entity_id
_entity_poly.type
_entity_poly.pdbx_seq_one_letter_code
_entity_poly.pdbx_strand_id
1 'polypeptide(L)'
;MEQSPVGEEEWLALVDEASRNARDLEQRIKVVELYDRAISAEPWSNPLWLARCDWVLSLYTDCRDPDAGWPEDERLVGQELFTLQTAQDLWQEGTAATQFRLNDSHELWNRWITIELELLAKSPTREQVERVRKIFFDRLQIPHAKWDETSQMFSTFLTKYDEPSYESTMVQVTQMGSTARYLYEQREQHELKLQQAVAAGDKDHIASVMKEYLEWETFQTVTKPKKGLPQSPQILAIALYERALASTILGRDPGIWEDYIAFVQQSYVVNPDAQLGSPLYIVQRATAHCPWSGSLWARYILLAETQNLDFSSIEDIKHAATSTGVLDRDGTMDEVIEVYTAWCGYLRRNTIDKPLEDEAFDVADAGLPGSLEAVQDWGRRLYKREYTDPLFKIERIMIQYLTQKGSIEEAREFWKRLVNTHQKSYVFWQQYYSWEMTVRYLNKSSNLPSMVLSRALRTKDLDWPEAIMELYISHCNNYEDAHTLLGAKDLVRRQLQLVTKRREKLAIEQAELYAQQQQQIVSPEATDEDSPGNSKRKREPTSEDTTDGNTHKKIKNEQSTADAEALRQQHLTRDRENTTVIVTNLPPEVTQTKVRQYFKEYGHINSLTLKTEADKLSSTCLIEFRSNGDVQSAFLRDGKFFGENQIKVESGTGLTLYVTNYPPTADENYMHTLFKDCGEIFSIRWPSLKFNTHRRFCYITFRKAEAALAATQLDGKLLENKFKLVAKYSDPAAKKQREGATAESRELHITSLDSSLKEDDLKDVFGKYGKVESVRILRTFKGESKGAGFIVFEKKDEATAALELDKTKLKSSILHVELTQARNYKPIATSRGKESSASPAPDADGDTLMSPASTTDNPHKNQHALHQPSEGGNRTMTLLNVPDTVNDARIRAIAEPFGSIIKVVLRPDHQGAIVEFEDVNSAGKASLGLENYEIAPGRKLRTGGMKDLFAQSSEVKSDRIVVGQNGKREKEKAGASTGMGMGAGTSTSNFMQPSVPIRRPGGGRGGLGQKRGLGFSGGKKPGPVPAPDTGSDPNAKPKSNADFKKMFLSGGKE
;
A
#
# COMPACT_ATOMS: atom_id res chain seq x y z
N MET A 1 -26.55 28.59 13.58
CA MET A 1 -27.02 27.20 13.50
C MET A 1 -26.14 26.39 14.43
N GLU A 2 -26.71 25.50 15.23
CA GLU A 2 -25.90 24.46 15.87
C GLU A 2 -25.42 23.49 14.77
N GLN A 3 -24.21 22.95 14.92
CA GLN A 3 -23.72 21.93 14.00
C GLN A 3 -24.52 20.65 14.26
N SER A 4 -25.00 20.00 13.19
CA SER A 4 -25.61 18.67 13.34
C SER A 4 -24.54 17.71 13.89
N PRO A 5 -24.86 16.84 14.87
CA PRO A 5 -23.90 15.84 15.35
C PRO A 5 -23.46 14.90 14.23
N VAL A 6 -22.24 14.37 14.34
CA VAL A 6 -21.59 13.55 13.30
C VAL A 6 -21.00 12.29 13.94
N GLY A 7 -21.34 11.12 13.38
CA GLY A 7 -21.02 9.82 13.97
C GLY A 7 -22.03 9.37 15.02
N GLU A 8 -22.06 8.05 15.26
CA GLU A 8 -23.09 7.43 16.10
C GLU A 8 -22.97 7.79 17.60
N GLU A 9 -21.78 8.08 18.11
CA GLU A 9 -21.55 8.54 19.49
C GLU A 9 -22.30 9.86 19.79
N GLU A 10 -22.29 10.82 18.85
CA GLU A 10 -22.85 12.16 19.05
C GLU A 10 -24.36 12.19 18.86
N TRP A 11 -24.87 11.43 17.89
CA TRP A 11 -26.32 11.23 17.73
C TRP A 11 -26.93 10.52 18.94
N LEU A 12 -26.30 9.45 19.44
CA LEU A 12 -26.76 8.76 20.65
C LEU A 12 -26.80 9.69 21.86
N ALA A 13 -25.77 10.52 22.07
CA ALA A 13 -25.76 11.48 23.16
C ALA A 13 -26.92 12.49 23.06
N LEU A 14 -27.21 12.99 21.85
CA LEU A 14 -28.34 13.89 21.60
C LEU A 14 -29.69 13.22 21.93
N VAL A 15 -29.90 11.96 21.51
CA VAL A 15 -31.18 11.26 21.74
C VAL A 15 -31.34 10.80 23.19
N ASP A 16 -30.25 10.41 23.86
CA ASP A 16 -30.22 10.08 25.29
C ASP A 16 -30.56 11.32 26.15
N GLU A 17 -30.06 12.50 25.80
CA GLU A 17 -30.50 13.75 26.46
C GLU A 17 -31.97 14.09 26.16
N ALA A 18 -32.43 13.95 24.91
CA ALA A 18 -33.81 14.24 24.54
C ALA A 18 -34.81 13.29 25.24
N SER A 19 -34.53 11.98 25.24
CA SER A 19 -35.39 10.95 25.85
C SER A 19 -35.51 11.09 27.37
N ARG A 20 -34.43 11.47 28.07
CA ARG A 20 -34.46 11.77 29.52
C ARG A 20 -35.30 13.01 29.88
N ASN A 21 -35.40 13.95 28.95
CA ASN A 21 -36.15 15.19 29.15
C ASN A 21 -37.62 15.07 28.73
N ALA A 22 -37.99 14.10 27.90
CA ALA A 22 -39.34 13.88 27.41
C ALA A 22 -40.30 13.40 28.51
N ARG A 23 -41.37 14.17 28.77
CA ARG A 23 -42.35 13.89 29.85
C ARG A 23 -43.78 13.70 29.39
N ASP A 24 -44.17 14.31 28.28
CA ASP A 24 -45.47 14.17 27.63
C ASP A 24 -45.34 13.37 26.32
N LEU A 25 -46.48 12.92 25.78
CA LEU A 25 -46.55 12.22 24.50
C LEU A 25 -45.96 13.03 23.34
N GLU A 26 -46.12 14.35 23.31
CA GLU A 26 -45.60 15.20 22.21
C GLU A 26 -44.06 15.22 22.18
N GLN A 27 -43.42 15.33 23.34
CA GLN A 27 -41.97 15.22 23.47
C GLN A 27 -41.47 13.80 23.15
N ARG A 28 -42.21 12.76 23.55
CA ARG A 28 -41.86 11.37 23.21
C ARG A 28 -41.94 11.10 21.70
N ILE A 29 -42.91 11.69 20.99
CA ILE A 29 -42.99 11.66 19.52
C ILE A 29 -41.79 12.41 18.92
N LYS A 30 -41.44 13.59 19.42
CA LYS A 30 -40.25 14.34 18.96
C LYS A 30 -38.94 13.58 19.16
N VAL A 31 -38.84 12.72 20.19
CA VAL A 31 -37.70 11.80 20.36
C VAL A 31 -37.68 10.73 19.26
N VAL A 32 -38.83 10.23 18.80
CA VAL A 32 -38.92 9.34 17.62
C VAL A 32 -38.51 10.10 16.35
N GLU A 33 -39.04 11.30 16.10
CA GLU A 33 -38.61 12.15 14.96
C GLU A 33 -37.09 12.43 14.97
N LEU A 34 -36.49 12.57 16.15
CA LEU A 34 -35.06 12.79 16.34
C LEU A 34 -34.26 11.49 16.08
N TYR A 35 -34.74 10.32 16.49
CA TYR A 35 -34.19 9.03 16.05
C TYR A 35 -34.30 8.84 14.53
N ASP A 36 -35.42 9.20 13.92
CA ASP A 36 -35.65 9.10 12.48
C ASP A 36 -34.66 9.99 11.70
N ARG A 37 -34.39 11.19 12.22
CA ARG A 37 -33.33 12.09 11.70
C ARG A 37 -31.93 11.52 11.92
N ALA A 38 -31.65 10.91 13.07
CA ALA A 38 -30.36 10.29 13.38
C ALA A 38 -30.06 9.10 12.44
N ILE A 39 -31.07 8.27 12.16
CA ILE A 39 -30.95 7.15 11.21
C ILE A 39 -30.92 7.64 9.76
N SER A 40 -31.59 8.74 9.43
CA SER A 40 -31.42 9.40 8.13
C SER A 40 -29.99 9.93 7.94
N ALA A 41 -29.31 10.33 9.02
CA ALA A 41 -27.91 10.73 8.99
C ALA A 41 -26.94 9.53 8.99
N GLU A 42 -27.24 8.45 9.71
CA GLU A 42 -26.37 7.28 9.88
C GLU A 42 -27.13 5.95 9.71
N PRO A 43 -27.65 5.63 8.51
CA PRO A 43 -28.62 4.54 8.31
C PRO A 43 -28.08 3.13 8.58
N TRP A 44 -26.76 2.98 8.68
CA TRP A 44 -26.09 1.73 9.00
C TRP A 44 -25.62 1.64 10.47
N SER A 45 -25.94 2.59 11.34
CA SER A 45 -25.53 2.53 12.76
C SER A 45 -26.35 1.50 13.54
N ASN A 46 -25.75 0.34 13.83
CA ASN A 46 -26.36 -0.70 14.66
C ASN A 46 -26.73 -0.19 16.09
N PRO A 47 -25.91 0.63 16.76
CA PRO A 47 -26.28 1.29 18.01
C PRO A 47 -27.51 2.21 17.93
N LEU A 48 -27.64 3.04 16.89
CA LEU A 48 -28.81 3.92 16.73
C LEU A 48 -30.10 3.13 16.43
N TRP A 49 -30.01 2.07 15.61
CA TRP A 49 -31.12 1.16 15.38
C TRP A 49 -31.57 0.45 16.67
N LEU A 50 -30.62 -0.09 17.46
CA LEU A 50 -30.92 -0.68 18.77
C LEU A 50 -31.66 0.30 19.67
N ALA A 51 -31.17 1.53 19.78
CA ALA A 51 -31.75 2.56 20.63
C ALA A 51 -33.17 2.99 20.17
N ARG A 52 -33.41 3.18 18.87
CA ARG A 52 -34.76 3.47 18.32
C ARG A 52 -35.72 2.31 18.56
N CYS A 53 -35.29 1.08 18.31
CA CYS A 53 -36.09 -0.13 18.50
C CYS A 53 -36.46 -0.37 19.97
N ASP A 54 -35.50 -0.29 20.90
CA ASP A 54 -35.76 -0.43 22.34
C ASP A 54 -36.63 0.73 22.87
N TRP A 55 -36.46 1.96 22.36
CA TRP A 55 -37.31 3.10 22.72
C TRP A 55 -38.77 2.91 22.27
N VAL A 56 -39.02 2.59 21.00
CA VAL A 56 -40.39 2.34 20.51
C VAL A 56 -41.03 1.13 21.19
N LEU A 57 -40.23 0.10 21.54
CA LEU A 57 -40.71 -1.03 22.34
C LEU A 57 -41.08 -0.62 23.77
N SER A 58 -40.32 0.28 24.42
CA SER A 58 -40.68 0.84 25.73
C SER A 58 -41.94 1.70 25.66
N LEU A 59 -42.12 2.54 24.63
CA LEU A 59 -43.37 3.27 24.43
C LEU A 59 -44.57 2.32 24.23
N TYR A 60 -44.38 1.22 23.50
CA TYR A 60 -45.39 0.17 23.34
C TYR A 60 -45.78 -0.49 24.68
N THR A 61 -44.83 -0.76 25.58
CA THR A 61 -45.12 -1.33 26.91
C THR A 61 -45.74 -0.31 27.85
N ASP A 62 -45.18 0.89 27.94
CA ASP A 62 -45.58 1.92 28.89
C ASP A 62 -47.00 2.43 28.61
N CYS A 63 -47.39 2.54 27.34
CA CYS A 63 -48.77 2.86 26.97
C CYS A 63 -49.78 1.77 27.38
N ARG A 64 -49.33 0.61 27.87
CA ARG A 64 -50.17 -0.54 28.27
C ARG A 64 -50.02 -0.92 29.74
N ASP A 65 -49.07 -0.33 30.46
CA ASP A 65 -48.89 -0.49 31.90
C ASP A 65 -49.55 0.67 32.67
N PRO A 66 -50.54 0.42 33.55
CA PRO A 66 -51.12 1.46 34.40
C PRO A 66 -50.12 2.15 35.33
N ASP A 67 -49.04 1.47 35.74
CA ASP A 67 -48.08 1.97 36.72
C ASP A 67 -46.96 2.82 36.08
N ALA A 68 -46.91 2.92 34.74
CA ALA A 68 -45.92 3.73 34.00
C ALA A 68 -46.08 5.26 34.14
N GLY A 69 -47.12 5.73 34.86
CA GLY A 69 -47.31 7.15 35.21
C GLY A 69 -47.79 8.06 34.07
N TRP A 70 -48.31 7.50 32.98
CA TRP A 70 -48.91 8.26 31.87
C TRP A 70 -50.32 8.78 32.21
N PRO A 71 -50.71 9.98 31.75
CA PRO A 71 -52.12 10.41 31.75
C PRO A 71 -53.00 9.44 30.95
N GLU A 72 -54.24 9.22 31.38
CA GLU A 72 -55.15 8.24 30.74
C GLU A 72 -55.47 8.59 29.28
N ASP A 73 -55.62 9.88 28.97
CA ASP A 73 -55.85 10.38 27.61
C ASP A 73 -54.62 10.13 26.70
N GLU A 74 -53.40 10.47 27.17
CA GLU A 74 -52.15 10.20 26.46
C GLU A 74 -51.92 8.69 26.26
N ARG A 75 -52.29 7.87 27.26
CA ARG A 75 -52.17 6.42 27.20
C ARG A 75 -53.07 5.82 26.11
N LEU A 76 -54.28 6.35 25.92
CA LEU A 76 -55.17 5.90 24.83
C LEU A 76 -54.60 6.24 23.45
N VAL A 77 -54.17 7.48 23.22
CA VAL A 77 -53.55 7.89 21.95
C VAL A 77 -52.24 7.12 21.70
N GLY A 78 -51.43 6.90 22.75
CA GLY A 78 -50.22 6.09 22.67
C GLY A 78 -50.47 4.62 22.33
N GLN A 79 -51.62 4.03 22.72
CA GLN A 79 -52.00 2.67 22.31
C GLN A 79 -52.36 2.57 20.82
N GLU A 80 -52.93 3.63 20.24
CA GLU A 80 -53.24 3.70 18.80
C GLU A 80 -51.98 3.95 17.96
N LEU A 81 -51.07 4.82 18.43
CA LEU A 81 -49.81 5.14 17.75
C LEU A 81 -48.78 4.00 17.83
N PHE A 82 -48.54 3.46 19.03
CA PHE A 82 -47.51 2.45 19.27
C PHE A 82 -48.15 1.07 19.36
N THR A 83 -48.17 0.36 18.22
CA THR A 83 -48.70 -1.01 18.09
C THR A 83 -47.58 -2.06 18.12
N LEU A 84 -47.94 -3.33 18.33
CA LEU A 84 -46.97 -4.43 18.26
C LEU A 84 -46.42 -4.59 16.84
N GLN A 85 -47.29 -4.41 15.83
CA GLN A 85 -46.93 -4.49 14.42
C GLN A 85 -45.88 -3.43 14.05
N THR A 86 -46.11 -2.17 14.42
CA THR A 86 -45.13 -1.08 14.20
C THR A 86 -43.78 -1.33 14.88
N ALA A 87 -43.76 -2.00 16.04
CA ALA A 87 -42.50 -2.41 16.67
C ALA A 87 -41.83 -3.56 15.90
N GLN A 88 -42.58 -4.59 15.48
CA GLN A 88 -42.03 -5.71 14.69
C GLN A 88 -41.49 -5.27 13.33
N ASP A 89 -42.19 -4.36 12.64
CA ASP A 89 -41.76 -3.80 11.36
C ASP A 89 -40.50 -2.95 11.50
N LEU A 90 -40.38 -2.18 12.59
CA LEU A 90 -39.17 -1.41 12.93
C LEU A 90 -37.95 -2.32 13.21
N TRP A 91 -38.13 -3.42 13.95
CA TRP A 91 -37.06 -4.42 14.13
C TRP A 91 -36.67 -5.09 12.79
N GLN A 92 -37.63 -5.33 11.89
CA GLN A 92 -37.37 -5.89 10.56
C GLN A 92 -36.65 -4.88 9.64
N GLU A 93 -37.02 -3.60 9.70
CA GLU A 93 -36.38 -2.49 8.98
C GLU A 93 -34.90 -2.36 9.40
N GLY A 94 -34.64 -2.23 10.70
CA GLY A 94 -33.28 -2.06 11.21
C GLY A 94 -32.38 -3.28 11.00
N THR A 95 -32.93 -4.49 11.09
CA THR A 95 -32.17 -5.72 10.80
C THR A 95 -31.86 -5.84 9.31
N ALA A 96 -32.77 -5.41 8.42
CA ALA A 96 -32.47 -5.33 6.98
C ALA A 96 -31.43 -4.24 6.66
N ALA A 97 -31.49 -3.08 7.32
CA ALA A 97 -30.52 -1.99 7.13
C ALA A 97 -29.10 -2.38 7.57
N THR A 98 -28.97 -3.04 8.72
CA THR A 98 -27.64 -3.37 9.30
C THR A 98 -27.09 -4.74 8.91
N GLN A 99 -27.85 -5.59 8.19
CA GLN A 99 -27.57 -7.03 8.02
C GLN A 99 -26.13 -7.39 7.62
N PHE A 100 -25.48 -6.57 6.80
CA PHE A 100 -24.13 -6.80 6.26
C PHE A 100 -22.98 -6.32 7.17
N ARG A 101 -23.26 -5.68 8.32
CA ARG A 101 -22.23 -5.34 9.31
C ARG A 101 -21.74 -6.61 10.00
N LEU A 102 -20.52 -7.02 9.68
CA LEU A 102 -20.01 -8.35 10.01
C LEU A 102 -19.83 -8.60 11.50
N ASN A 103 -19.42 -7.58 12.27
CA ASN A 103 -19.20 -7.68 13.71
C ASN A 103 -20.51 -7.67 14.51
N ASP A 104 -21.41 -6.69 14.29
CA ASP A 104 -22.44 -6.30 15.26
C ASP A 104 -23.90 -6.48 14.81
N SER A 105 -24.18 -6.71 13.51
CA SER A 105 -25.56 -6.96 13.02
C SER A 105 -26.28 -8.13 13.69
N HIS A 106 -25.53 -9.00 14.37
CA HIS A 106 -26.08 -10.10 15.16
C HIS A 106 -26.78 -9.63 16.44
N GLU A 107 -26.46 -8.46 16.98
CA GLU A 107 -27.03 -7.94 18.24
C GLU A 107 -28.49 -7.55 18.06
N LEU A 108 -28.78 -6.70 17.07
CA LEU A 108 -30.13 -6.29 16.69
C LEU A 108 -30.97 -7.48 16.22
N TRP A 109 -30.38 -8.39 15.43
CA TRP A 109 -31.07 -9.60 14.96
C TRP A 109 -31.38 -10.58 16.11
N ASN A 110 -30.46 -10.77 17.08
CA ASN A 110 -30.69 -11.62 18.25
C ASN A 110 -31.82 -11.08 19.15
N ARG A 111 -31.96 -9.75 19.26
CA ARG A 111 -33.12 -9.11 19.93
C ARG A 111 -34.42 -9.41 19.20
N TRP A 112 -34.48 -9.13 17.90
CA TRP A 112 -35.67 -9.37 17.09
C TRP A 112 -36.14 -10.83 17.11
N ILE A 113 -35.23 -11.79 16.88
CA ILE A 113 -35.60 -13.21 16.85
C ILE A 113 -36.06 -13.72 18.23
N THR A 114 -35.59 -13.13 19.34
CA THR A 114 -36.09 -13.46 20.68
C THR A 114 -37.55 -13.03 20.84
N ILE A 115 -37.92 -11.83 20.38
CA ILE A 115 -39.30 -11.34 20.38
C ILE A 115 -40.20 -12.25 19.52
N GLU A 116 -39.76 -12.60 18.30
CA GLU A 116 -40.48 -13.52 17.41
C GLU A 116 -40.65 -14.93 18.01
N LEU A 117 -39.62 -15.46 18.68
CA LEU A 117 -39.68 -16.76 19.37
C LEU A 117 -40.59 -16.73 20.61
N GLU A 118 -40.66 -15.61 21.32
CA GLU A 118 -41.62 -15.40 22.41
C GLU A 118 -43.07 -15.31 21.91
N LEU A 119 -43.31 -14.61 20.80
CA LEU A 119 -44.64 -14.53 20.18
C LEU A 119 -45.08 -15.91 19.67
N LEU A 120 -44.19 -16.64 18.99
CA LEU A 120 -44.44 -18.02 18.58
C LEU A 120 -44.72 -18.95 19.77
N ALA A 121 -44.06 -18.75 20.91
CA ALA A 121 -44.32 -19.51 22.13
C ALA A 121 -45.69 -19.20 22.77
N LYS A 122 -46.24 -18.00 22.54
CA LYS A 122 -47.57 -17.57 23.00
C LYS A 122 -48.69 -18.07 22.06
N SER A 123 -48.46 -18.13 20.74
CA SER A 123 -49.47 -18.51 19.73
C SER A 123 -48.92 -19.44 18.62
N PRO A 124 -48.50 -20.68 18.90
CA PRO A 124 -47.82 -21.52 17.91
C PRO A 124 -48.74 -21.97 16.76
N THR A 125 -48.76 -21.20 15.66
CA THR A 125 -49.41 -21.57 14.39
C THR A 125 -48.37 -22.05 13.37
N ARG A 126 -48.78 -22.92 12.45
CA ARG A 126 -47.88 -23.44 11.39
C ARG A 126 -47.32 -22.33 10.50
N GLU A 127 -48.09 -21.26 10.28
CA GLU A 127 -47.68 -20.09 9.49
C GLU A 127 -46.62 -19.27 10.22
N GLN A 128 -46.74 -19.08 11.55
CA GLN A 128 -45.70 -18.43 12.35
C GLN A 128 -44.43 -19.28 12.45
N VAL A 129 -44.54 -20.62 12.56
CA VAL A 129 -43.36 -21.51 12.50
C VAL A 129 -42.62 -21.32 11.17
N GLU A 130 -43.32 -21.32 10.03
CA GLU A 130 -42.67 -21.17 8.73
C GLU A 130 -42.13 -19.74 8.50
N ARG A 131 -42.77 -18.69 9.05
CA ARG A 131 -42.23 -17.31 9.08
C ARG A 131 -40.89 -17.27 9.83
N VAL A 132 -40.83 -17.82 11.04
CA VAL A 132 -39.60 -17.86 11.86
C VAL A 132 -38.52 -18.72 11.19
N ARG A 133 -38.89 -19.87 10.60
CA ARG A 133 -37.99 -20.71 9.80
C ARG A 133 -37.34 -19.91 8.67
N LYS A 134 -38.12 -19.10 7.94
CA LYS A 134 -37.60 -18.23 6.88
C LYS A 134 -36.61 -17.20 7.41
N ILE A 135 -36.91 -16.54 8.54
CA ILE A 135 -36.00 -15.53 9.14
C ILE A 135 -34.63 -16.14 9.49
N PHE A 136 -34.59 -17.38 10.00
CA PHE A 136 -33.33 -18.10 10.20
C PHE A 136 -32.62 -18.47 8.87
N PHE A 137 -33.37 -18.96 7.87
CA PHE A 137 -32.82 -19.29 6.54
C PHE A 137 -32.17 -18.07 5.86
N ASP A 138 -32.85 -16.92 5.89
CA ASP A 138 -32.36 -15.68 5.30
C ASP A 138 -31.10 -15.21 6.05
N ARG A 139 -31.10 -15.24 7.40
CA ARG A 139 -29.93 -14.85 8.21
C ARG A 139 -28.70 -15.75 8.01
N LEU A 140 -28.88 -17.06 7.88
CA LEU A 140 -27.77 -18.02 7.76
C LEU A 140 -27.09 -18.00 6.37
N GLN A 141 -27.66 -17.29 5.40
CA GLN A 141 -27.04 -16.99 4.11
C GLN A 141 -26.17 -15.70 4.13
N ILE A 142 -26.23 -14.91 5.21
CA ILE A 142 -25.54 -13.62 5.33
C ILE A 142 -24.26 -13.81 6.18
N PRO A 143 -23.09 -13.34 5.73
CA PRO A 143 -21.85 -13.42 6.53
C PRO A 143 -21.96 -12.55 7.79
N HIS A 144 -21.63 -13.12 8.95
CA HIS A 144 -21.58 -12.41 10.23
C HIS A 144 -20.77 -13.20 11.27
N ALA A 145 -20.19 -12.51 12.26
CA ALA A 145 -19.25 -13.06 13.23
C ALA A 145 -19.80 -14.19 14.12
N LYS A 146 -21.12 -14.27 14.25
CA LYS A 146 -21.83 -15.15 15.19
C LYS A 146 -22.63 -16.29 14.50
N TRP A 147 -22.28 -16.61 13.26
CA TRP A 147 -22.98 -17.62 12.45
C TRP A 147 -23.20 -18.96 13.18
N ASP A 148 -22.21 -19.43 13.95
CA ASP A 148 -22.30 -20.67 14.72
C ASP A 148 -23.31 -20.60 15.89
N GLU A 149 -23.46 -19.45 16.56
CA GLU A 149 -24.52 -19.23 17.58
C GLU A 149 -25.91 -19.24 16.91
N THR A 150 -26.08 -18.54 15.78
CA THR A 150 -27.35 -18.52 15.03
C THR A 150 -27.72 -19.90 14.49
N SER A 151 -26.75 -20.71 14.06
CA SER A 151 -26.96 -22.09 13.64
C SER A 151 -27.40 -23.00 14.80
N GLN A 152 -26.83 -22.81 16.00
CA GLN A 152 -27.26 -23.52 17.21
C GLN A 152 -28.68 -23.12 17.64
N MET A 153 -29.04 -21.83 17.54
CA MET A 153 -30.41 -21.36 17.78
C MET A 153 -31.40 -21.98 16.78
N PHE A 154 -31.04 -22.06 15.50
CA PHE A 154 -31.89 -22.68 14.48
C PHE A 154 -32.07 -24.19 14.67
N SER A 155 -31.00 -24.92 15.00
CA SER A 155 -31.06 -26.34 15.38
C SER A 155 -32.03 -26.55 16.55
N THR A 156 -31.92 -25.74 17.60
CA THR A 156 -32.81 -25.78 18.78
C THR A 156 -34.28 -25.47 18.41
N PHE A 157 -34.50 -24.54 17.49
CA PHE A 157 -35.83 -24.22 16.95
C PHE A 157 -36.43 -25.39 16.16
N LEU A 158 -35.67 -26.01 15.24
CA LEU A 158 -36.14 -27.14 14.45
C LEU A 158 -36.49 -28.35 15.34
N THR A 159 -35.63 -28.71 16.31
CA THR A 159 -35.92 -29.81 17.25
C THR A 159 -37.19 -29.56 18.07
N LYS A 160 -37.61 -28.30 18.28
CA LYS A 160 -38.84 -27.96 19.01
C LYS A 160 -40.10 -27.91 18.15
N TYR A 161 -40.00 -27.56 16.86
CA TYR A 161 -41.18 -27.24 16.03
C TYR A 161 -41.26 -27.98 14.67
N ASP A 162 -40.17 -28.56 14.16
CA ASP A 162 -40.14 -29.34 12.90
C ASP A 162 -39.08 -30.46 12.94
N GLU A 163 -39.19 -31.33 13.96
CA GLU A 163 -38.33 -32.50 14.15
C GLU A 163 -38.26 -33.42 12.91
N PRO A 164 -39.37 -33.74 12.19
CA PRO A 164 -39.33 -34.64 11.03
C PRO A 164 -38.49 -34.11 9.86
N SER A 165 -38.32 -32.79 9.75
CA SER A 165 -37.54 -32.14 8.68
C SER A 165 -36.13 -31.74 9.12
N TYR A 166 -35.71 -32.11 10.34
CA TYR A 166 -34.48 -31.61 10.96
C TYR A 166 -33.23 -31.86 10.11
N GLU A 167 -32.96 -33.12 9.75
CA GLU A 167 -31.70 -33.49 9.05
C GLU A 167 -31.60 -32.86 7.66
N SER A 168 -32.69 -32.90 6.87
CA SER A 168 -32.73 -32.33 5.53
C SER A 168 -32.57 -30.81 5.56
N THR A 169 -33.25 -30.12 6.47
CA THR A 169 -33.16 -28.66 6.63
C THR A 169 -31.75 -28.24 7.07
N MET A 170 -31.13 -28.95 8.03
CA MET A 170 -29.78 -28.64 8.50
C MET A 170 -28.69 -28.91 7.43
N VAL A 171 -28.83 -29.96 6.62
CA VAL A 171 -27.94 -30.19 5.47
C VAL A 171 -28.07 -29.07 4.43
N GLN A 172 -29.30 -28.67 4.09
CA GLN A 172 -29.56 -27.57 3.17
C GLN A 172 -28.95 -26.25 3.67
N VAL A 173 -29.18 -25.88 4.93
CA VAL A 173 -28.61 -24.68 5.57
C VAL A 173 -27.08 -24.72 5.59
N THR A 174 -26.48 -25.87 5.91
CA THR A 174 -25.01 -26.01 5.92
C THR A 174 -24.42 -25.82 4.52
N GLN A 175 -25.10 -26.32 3.49
CA GLN A 175 -24.68 -26.13 2.10
C GLN A 175 -24.84 -24.67 1.65
N MET A 176 -25.97 -24.03 1.96
CA MET A 176 -26.26 -22.64 1.54
C MET A 176 -25.40 -21.61 2.29
N GLY A 177 -25.20 -21.76 3.60
CA GLY A 177 -24.36 -20.88 4.42
C GLY A 177 -22.86 -21.06 4.23
N SER A 178 -22.41 -22.03 3.45
CA SER A 178 -20.98 -22.29 3.19
C SER A 178 -20.25 -21.09 2.55
N THR A 179 -20.94 -20.34 1.70
CA THR A 179 -20.44 -19.11 1.08
C THR A 179 -20.31 -17.98 2.10
N ALA A 180 -21.30 -17.81 2.97
CA ALA A 180 -21.31 -16.82 4.05
C ALA A 180 -20.15 -17.05 5.03
N ARG A 181 -19.94 -18.30 5.45
CA ARG A 181 -18.79 -18.68 6.31
C ARG A 181 -17.46 -18.34 5.67
N TYR A 182 -17.24 -18.75 4.40
CA TYR A 182 -16.00 -18.45 3.68
C TYR A 182 -15.76 -16.93 3.53
N LEU A 183 -16.80 -16.16 3.25
CA LEU A 183 -16.69 -14.69 3.15
C LEU A 183 -16.29 -14.07 4.51
N TYR A 184 -16.84 -14.54 5.63
CA TYR A 184 -16.41 -14.06 6.95
C TYR A 184 -14.97 -14.50 7.31
N GLU A 185 -14.59 -15.76 6.99
CA GLU A 185 -13.25 -16.31 7.25
C GLU A 185 -12.11 -15.47 6.62
N GLN A 186 -12.32 -14.89 5.43
CA GLN A 186 -11.31 -14.00 4.82
C GLN A 186 -11.12 -12.67 5.58
N ARG A 187 -12.06 -12.29 6.45
CA ARG A 187 -12.15 -10.96 7.10
C ARG A 187 -11.91 -10.99 8.60
N GLU A 188 -12.03 -12.16 9.22
CA GLU A 188 -11.79 -12.38 10.65
C GLU A 188 -10.48 -11.75 11.15
N GLN A 189 -9.40 -11.82 10.36
CA GLN A 189 -8.11 -11.20 10.73
C GLN A 189 -8.14 -9.67 10.78
N HIS A 190 -8.96 -9.02 9.94
CA HIS A 190 -9.13 -7.57 9.94
C HIS A 190 -10.07 -7.12 11.07
N GLU A 191 -11.16 -7.85 11.32
CA GLU A 191 -12.03 -7.62 12.48
C GLU A 191 -11.26 -7.80 13.81
N LEU A 192 -10.40 -8.82 13.91
CA LEU A 192 -9.56 -9.05 15.09
C LEU A 192 -8.56 -7.91 15.32
N LYS A 193 -7.91 -7.39 14.26
CA LYS A 193 -7.05 -6.18 14.34
C LYS A 193 -7.86 -4.98 14.85
N LEU A 194 -9.05 -4.76 14.30
CA LEU A 194 -9.89 -3.63 14.64
C LEU A 194 -10.40 -3.70 16.09
N GLN A 195 -10.80 -4.90 16.56
CA GLN A 195 -11.13 -5.14 17.97
C GLN A 195 -9.95 -4.87 18.90
N GLN A 196 -8.73 -5.23 18.52
CA GLN A 196 -7.52 -4.93 19.29
C GLN A 196 -7.21 -3.43 19.35
N ALA A 197 -7.42 -2.70 18.24
CA ALA A 197 -7.27 -1.24 18.21
C ALA A 197 -8.34 -0.54 19.06
N VAL A 198 -9.60 -0.98 19.00
CA VAL A 198 -10.70 -0.49 19.84
C VAL A 198 -10.41 -0.73 21.33
N ALA A 199 -9.90 -1.91 21.68
CA ALA A 199 -9.49 -2.24 23.05
C ALA A 199 -8.28 -1.43 23.56
N ALA A 200 -7.50 -0.80 22.66
CA ALA A 200 -6.42 0.13 23.02
C ALA A 200 -6.90 1.58 23.22
N GLY A 201 -8.09 1.94 22.72
CA GLY A 201 -8.73 3.25 22.92
C GLY A 201 -8.15 4.42 22.11
N ASP A 202 -7.19 4.17 21.21
CA ASP A 202 -6.57 5.19 20.36
C ASP A 202 -7.40 5.39 19.07
N LYS A 203 -8.11 6.52 18.98
CA LYS A 203 -8.99 6.84 17.84
C LYS A 203 -8.22 7.00 16.51
N ASP A 204 -6.97 7.47 16.54
CA ASP A 204 -6.14 7.59 15.33
C ASP A 204 -5.62 6.21 14.87
N HIS A 205 -5.27 5.34 15.82
CA HIS A 205 -4.89 3.96 15.49
C HIS A 205 -6.07 3.15 14.92
N ILE A 206 -7.26 3.28 15.50
CA ILE A 206 -8.51 2.68 15.00
C ILE A 206 -8.77 3.14 13.56
N ALA A 207 -8.67 4.45 13.30
CA ALA A 207 -8.82 5.01 11.95
C ALA A 207 -7.78 4.44 10.97
N SER A 208 -6.51 4.32 11.37
CA SER A 208 -5.46 3.74 10.51
C SER A 208 -5.70 2.27 10.18
N VAL A 209 -6.20 1.47 11.13
CA VAL A 209 -6.54 0.06 10.91
C VAL A 209 -7.80 -0.08 10.03
N MET A 210 -8.77 0.81 10.19
CA MET A 210 -9.96 0.86 9.34
C MET A 210 -9.61 1.21 7.89
N LYS A 211 -8.69 2.17 7.65
CA LYS A 211 -8.19 2.47 6.29
C LYS A 211 -7.50 1.26 5.63
N GLU A 212 -6.64 0.55 6.36
CA GLU A 212 -6.00 -0.69 5.88
C GLU A 212 -7.05 -1.74 5.46
N TYR A 213 -8.16 -1.83 6.19
CA TYR A 213 -9.24 -2.76 5.86
C TYR A 213 -10.08 -2.29 4.66
N LEU A 214 -10.42 -0.99 4.55
CA LEU A 214 -11.12 -0.43 3.38
C LEU A 214 -10.35 -0.62 2.07
N GLU A 215 -9.03 -0.36 2.07
CA GLU A 215 -8.15 -0.60 0.91
C GLU A 215 -8.14 -2.08 0.49
N TRP A 216 -8.10 -2.99 1.47
CA TRP A 216 -8.12 -4.44 1.21
C TRP A 216 -9.47 -4.93 0.68
N GLU A 217 -10.57 -4.47 1.28
CA GLU A 217 -11.95 -4.90 1.01
C GLU A 217 -12.40 -4.45 -0.39
N THR A 218 -12.15 -3.19 -0.74
CA THR A 218 -12.42 -2.66 -2.09
C THR A 218 -11.65 -3.44 -3.15
N PHE A 219 -10.37 -3.76 -2.91
CA PHE A 219 -9.56 -4.59 -3.81
C PHE A 219 -10.11 -6.02 -4.00
N GLN A 220 -10.78 -6.62 -2.99
CA GLN A 220 -11.37 -7.95 -3.13
C GLN A 220 -12.57 -8.00 -4.09
N THR A 221 -13.30 -6.89 -4.28
CA THR A 221 -14.49 -6.87 -5.15
C THR A 221 -14.10 -6.92 -6.64
N VAL A 222 -13.00 -6.26 -7.01
CA VAL A 222 -12.45 -6.21 -8.38
C VAL A 222 -11.58 -7.44 -8.68
N THR A 223 -10.97 -8.05 -7.67
CA THR A 223 -10.07 -9.21 -7.83
C THR A 223 -10.84 -10.48 -8.17
N LYS A 224 -10.49 -11.12 -9.30
CA LYS A 224 -11.10 -12.40 -9.69
C LYS A 224 -10.71 -13.51 -8.69
N PRO A 225 -11.69 -14.23 -8.09
CA PRO A 225 -11.40 -15.29 -7.14
C PRO A 225 -10.75 -16.51 -7.81
N LYS A 226 -10.16 -17.40 -7.00
CA LYS A 226 -9.67 -18.71 -7.49
C LYS A 226 -10.86 -19.54 -7.97
N LYS A 227 -10.67 -20.32 -9.05
CA LYS A 227 -11.72 -21.14 -9.67
C LYS A 227 -12.45 -22.02 -8.64
N GLY A 228 -13.74 -21.77 -8.44
CA GLY A 228 -14.60 -22.49 -7.49
C GLY A 228 -14.84 -21.79 -6.15
N LEU A 229 -14.23 -20.62 -5.88
CA LEU A 229 -14.52 -19.80 -4.71
C LEU A 229 -15.47 -18.64 -5.08
N PRO A 230 -16.35 -18.18 -4.17
CA PRO A 230 -17.22 -17.04 -4.44
C PRO A 230 -16.42 -15.74 -4.56
N GLN A 231 -16.92 -14.81 -5.37
CA GLN A 231 -16.41 -13.43 -5.46
C GLN A 231 -16.87 -12.61 -4.25
N SER A 232 -16.11 -11.58 -3.88
CA SER A 232 -16.54 -10.62 -2.85
C SER A 232 -17.68 -9.74 -3.38
N PRO A 233 -18.88 -9.74 -2.77
CA PRO A 233 -19.98 -8.88 -3.21
C PRO A 233 -19.75 -7.42 -2.77
N GLN A 234 -20.05 -6.48 -3.67
CA GLN A 234 -19.80 -5.04 -3.49
C GLN A 234 -20.44 -4.45 -2.22
N ILE A 235 -21.58 -5.00 -1.78
CA ILE A 235 -22.31 -4.54 -0.59
C ILE A 235 -21.50 -4.67 0.71
N LEU A 236 -20.51 -5.58 0.80
CA LEU A 236 -19.66 -5.71 1.99
C LEU A 236 -18.65 -4.56 2.11
N ALA A 237 -18.14 -4.05 0.98
CA ALA A 237 -17.31 -2.85 0.96
C ALA A 237 -18.13 -1.62 1.36
N ILE A 238 -19.40 -1.52 0.94
CA ILE A 238 -20.32 -0.45 1.32
C ILE A 238 -20.63 -0.49 2.82
N ALA A 239 -21.01 -1.66 3.36
CA ALA A 239 -21.25 -1.83 4.79
C ALA A 239 -20.01 -1.51 5.64
N LEU A 240 -18.80 -1.73 5.11
CA LEU A 240 -17.55 -1.34 5.77
C LEU A 240 -17.28 0.18 5.69
N TYR A 241 -17.51 0.84 4.55
CA TYR A 241 -17.44 2.30 4.44
C TYR A 241 -18.43 2.97 5.40
N GLU A 242 -19.68 2.55 5.39
CA GLU A 242 -20.74 3.11 6.24
C GLU A 242 -20.46 2.90 7.73
N ARG A 243 -19.92 1.73 8.12
CA ARG A 243 -19.41 1.52 9.48
C ARG A 243 -18.21 2.42 9.80
N ALA A 244 -17.26 2.57 8.89
CA ALA A 244 -16.10 3.44 9.10
C ALA A 244 -16.50 4.91 9.30
N LEU A 245 -17.50 5.38 8.56
CA LEU A 245 -18.00 6.75 8.63
C LEU A 245 -18.80 7.00 9.92
N ALA A 246 -19.69 6.08 10.31
CA ALA A 246 -20.50 6.24 11.53
C ALA A 246 -19.74 5.96 12.84
N SER A 247 -18.86 4.94 12.87
CA SER A 247 -18.25 4.41 14.10
C SER A 247 -16.80 4.84 14.34
N THR A 248 -16.23 5.75 13.53
CA THR A 248 -14.86 6.23 13.70
C THR A 248 -14.72 7.72 13.33
N ILE A 249 -13.58 8.33 13.65
CA ILE A 249 -13.27 9.72 13.24
C ILE A 249 -13.23 9.93 11.71
N LEU A 250 -13.20 8.85 10.91
CA LEU A 250 -13.21 8.92 9.45
C LEU A 250 -14.50 9.52 8.87
N GLY A 251 -15.61 9.57 9.64
CA GLY A 251 -16.81 10.30 9.25
C GLY A 251 -16.58 11.80 8.96
N ARG A 252 -15.46 12.36 9.46
CA ARG A 252 -15.01 13.76 9.27
C ARG A 252 -13.81 13.90 8.32
N ASP A 253 -13.44 12.84 7.59
CA ASP A 253 -12.36 12.84 6.60
C ASP A 253 -12.96 12.90 5.18
N PRO A 254 -12.82 14.03 4.45
CA PRO A 254 -13.38 14.18 3.10
C PRO A 254 -12.87 13.12 2.11
N GLY A 255 -11.63 12.65 2.27
CA GLY A 255 -11.05 11.66 1.36
C GLY A 255 -11.78 10.32 1.41
N ILE A 256 -12.25 9.88 2.59
CA ILE A 256 -12.98 8.62 2.73
C ILE A 256 -14.38 8.71 2.11
N TRP A 257 -15.02 9.88 2.17
CA TRP A 257 -16.25 10.14 1.41
C TRP A 257 -16.00 10.14 -0.09
N GLU A 258 -14.91 10.76 -0.57
CA GLU A 258 -14.55 10.76 -1.99
C GLU A 258 -14.24 9.36 -2.53
N ASP A 259 -13.52 8.54 -1.76
CA ASP A 259 -13.23 7.13 -2.07
C ASP A 259 -14.52 6.29 -2.10
N TYR A 260 -15.41 6.47 -1.13
CA TYR A 260 -16.71 5.78 -1.08
C TYR A 260 -17.59 6.13 -2.30
N ILE A 261 -17.75 7.42 -2.61
CA ILE A 261 -18.49 7.87 -3.79
C ILE A 261 -17.84 7.33 -5.08
N ALA A 262 -16.50 7.33 -5.16
CA ALA A 262 -15.78 6.78 -6.32
C ALA A 262 -16.01 5.27 -6.47
N PHE A 263 -15.97 4.52 -5.37
CA PHE A 263 -16.22 3.08 -5.35
C PHE A 263 -17.64 2.74 -5.82
N VAL A 264 -18.67 3.47 -5.38
CA VAL A 264 -20.05 3.25 -5.82
C VAL A 264 -20.24 3.64 -7.29
N GLN A 265 -19.69 4.77 -7.75
CA GLN A 265 -19.73 5.16 -9.17
C GLN A 265 -19.04 4.11 -10.08
N GLN A 266 -17.86 3.63 -9.69
CA GLN A 266 -17.15 2.57 -10.43
C GLN A 266 -17.91 1.24 -10.40
N SER A 267 -18.57 0.92 -9.28
CA SER A 267 -19.39 -0.28 -9.14
C SER A 267 -20.59 -0.30 -10.10
N TYR A 268 -21.25 0.85 -10.31
CA TYR A 268 -22.33 0.99 -11.31
C TYR A 268 -21.83 0.84 -12.75
N VAL A 269 -20.59 1.24 -13.06
CA VAL A 269 -19.98 1.03 -14.39
C VAL A 269 -19.70 -0.46 -14.67
N VAL A 270 -19.43 -1.25 -13.62
CA VAL A 270 -19.19 -2.70 -13.73
C VAL A 270 -20.50 -3.51 -13.70
N ASN A 271 -21.49 -3.06 -12.92
CA ASN A 271 -22.78 -3.71 -12.76
C ASN A 271 -23.91 -2.66 -12.57
N PRO A 272 -24.59 -2.23 -13.65
CA PRO A 272 -25.64 -1.21 -13.58
C PRO A 272 -26.84 -1.60 -12.71
N ASP A 273 -27.16 -2.90 -12.64
CA ASP A 273 -28.31 -3.44 -11.89
C ASP A 273 -28.03 -3.58 -10.38
N ALA A 274 -26.86 -3.14 -9.90
CA ALA A 274 -26.44 -3.29 -8.52
C ALA A 274 -27.20 -2.33 -7.57
N GLN A 275 -27.94 -2.89 -6.61
CA GLN A 275 -28.67 -2.11 -5.60
C GLN A 275 -27.72 -1.61 -4.49
N LEU A 276 -26.91 -0.61 -4.82
CA LEU A 276 -25.80 -0.10 -3.98
C LEU A 276 -26.05 1.29 -3.37
N GLY A 277 -27.19 1.91 -3.65
CA GLY A 277 -27.57 3.24 -3.15
C GLY A 277 -27.14 4.40 -4.06
N SER A 278 -27.84 5.54 -3.98
CA SER A 278 -27.57 6.68 -4.87
C SER A 278 -26.30 7.44 -4.46
N PRO A 279 -25.34 7.66 -5.38
CA PRO A 279 -24.19 8.54 -5.14
C PRO A 279 -24.59 9.96 -4.72
N LEU A 280 -25.76 10.45 -5.16
CA LEU A 280 -26.27 11.78 -4.79
C LEU A 280 -26.65 11.85 -3.30
N TYR A 281 -27.20 10.77 -2.74
CA TYR A 281 -27.52 10.68 -1.31
C TYR A 281 -26.25 10.55 -0.45
N ILE A 282 -25.26 9.79 -0.93
CA ILE A 282 -23.96 9.63 -0.26
C ILE A 282 -23.24 11.00 -0.20
N VAL A 283 -23.19 11.76 -1.29
CA VAL A 283 -22.53 13.08 -1.27
C VAL A 283 -23.31 14.13 -0.46
N GLN A 284 -24.64 14.05 -0.41
CA GLN A 284 -25.46 14.90 0.47
C GLN A 284 -25.10 14.69 1.96
N ARG A 285 -24.94 13.43 2.40
CA ARG A 285 -24.39 13.12 3.74
C ARG A 285 -22.95 13.61 3.89
N ALA A 286 -22.10 13.38 2.91
CA ALA A 286 -20.71 13.84 2.92
C ALA A 286 -20.58 15.36 3.16
N THR A 287 -21.40 16.17 2.49
CA THR A 287 -21.42 17.63 2.68
C THR A 287 -22.05 18.09 4.00
N ALA A 288 -22.93 17.28 4.60
CA ALA A 288 -23.44 17.54 5.95
C ALA A 288 -22.40 17.23 7.04
N HIS A 289 -21.58 16.19 6.84
CA HIS A 289 -20.50 15.80 7.75
C HIS A 289 -19.27 16.71 7.63
N CYS A 290 -18.90 17.07 6.40
CA CYS A 290 -17.70 17.83 6.05
C CYS A 290 -18.03 19.14 5.31
N PRO A 291 -18.86 20.06 5.85
CA PRO A 291 -19.33 21.25 5.15
C PRO A 291 -18.24 22.25 4.75
N TRP A 292 -17.02 22.10 5.29
CA TRP A 292 -15.82 22.86 4.91
C TRP A 292 -15.14 22.35 3.62
N SER A 293 -15.45 21.13 3.15
CA SER A 293 -14.87 20.54 1.96
C SER A 293 -15.59 21.03 0.70
N GLY A 294 -14.95 21.96 0.01
CA GLY A 294 -15.34 22.42 -1.31
C GLY A 294 -15.21 21.33 -2.37
N SER A 295 -14.29 20.37 -2.22
CA SER A 295 -14.18 19.21 -3.10
C SER A 295 -15.45 18.34 -3.08
N LEU A 296 -16.03 18.08 -1.90
CA LEU A 296 -17.30 17.34 -1.76
C LEU A 296 -18.49 18.14 -2.29
N TRP A 297 -18.59 19.44 -2.00
CA TRP A 297 -19.64 20.31 -2.57
C TRP A 297 -19.55 20.42 -4.09
N ALA A 298 -18.34 20.55 -4.65
CA ALA A 298 -18.09 20.52 -6.09
C ALA A 298 -18.55 19.19 -6.71
N ARG A 299 -18.30 18.07 -6.03
CA ARG A 299 -18.76 16.75 -6.44
C ARG A 299 -20.28 16.57 -6.32
N TYR A 300 -20.94 17.24 -5.37
CA TYR A 300 -22.40 17.29 -5.26
C TYR A 300 -23.02 18.01 -6.46
N ILE A 301 -22.51 19.20 -6.83
CA ILE A 301 -22.95 19.93 -8.04
C ILE A 301 -22.79 19.06 -9.29
N LEU A 302 -21.64 18.39 -9.46
CA LEU A 302 -21.40 17.50 -10.60
C LEU A 302 -22.31 16.27 -10.61
N LEU A 303 -22.61 15.67 -9.46
CA LEU A 303 -23.52 14.54 -9.36
C LEU A 303 -24.98 14.94 -9.66
N ALA A 304 -25.43 16.10 -9.17
CA ALA A 304 -26.74 16.66 -9.47
C ALA A 304 -26.91 16.95 -10.97
N GLU A 305 -25.88 17.52 -11.62
CA GLU A 305 -25.83 17.69 -13.07
C GLU A 305 -25.92 16.35 -13.81
N THR A 306 -25.16 15.31 -13.41
CA THR A 306 -25.23 13.99 -14.07
C THR A 306 -26.56 13.27 -13.92
N GLN A 307 -27.38 13.64 -12.93
CA GLN A 307 -28.74 13.12 -12.74
C GLN A 307 -29.81 14.04 -13.37
N ASN A 308 -29.42 15.12 -14.05
CA ASN A 308 -30.30 16.12 -14.68
C ASN A 308 -31.29 16.75 -13.69
N LEU A 309 -30.82 17.09 -12.48
CA LEU A 309 -31.59 17.93 -11.56
C LEU A 309 -31.82 19.32 -12.19
N ASP A 310 -32.91 19.97 -11.78
CA ASP A 310 -33.27 21.30 -12.23
C ASP A 310 -32.30 22.38 -11.73
N PHE A 311 -32.35 23.56 -12.36
CA PHE A 311 -31.46 24.67 -12.02
C PHE A 311 -31.62 25.14 -10.57
N SER A 312 -32.85 25.17 -10.02
CA SER A 312 -33.07 25.61 -8.62
C SER A 312 -32.38 24.66 -7.66
N SER A 313 -32.58 23.35 -7.81
CA SER A 313 -31.91 22.35 -6.97
C SER A 313 -30.37 22.46 -7.00
N ILE A 314 -29.78 22.76 -8.17
CA ILE A 314 -28.33 22.92 -8.30
C ILE A 314 -27.85 24.27 -7.74
N GLU A 315 -28.66 25.33 -7.88
CA GLU A 315 -28.36 26.62 -7.26
C GLU A 315 -28.47 26.56 -5.73
N ASP A 316 -29.46 25.85 -5.19
CA ASP A 316 -29.66 25.61 -3.77
C ASP A 316 -28.48 24.83 -3.16
N ILE A 317 -27.89 23.87 -3.87
CA ILE A 317 -26.64 23.20 -3.44
C ILE A 317 -25.48 24.21 -3.33
N LYS A 318 -25.32 25.12 -4.31
CA LYS A 318 -24.30 26.19 -4.27
C LYS A 318 -24.58 27.19 -3.13
N HIS A 319 -25.85 27.53 -2.88
CA HIS A 319 -26.24 28.41 -1.78
C HIS A 319 -26.05 27.75 -0.41
N ALA A 320 -26.35 26.46 -0.27
CA ALA A 320 -26.06 25.69 0.94
C ALA A 320 -24.55 25.72 1.24
N ALA A 321 -23.72 25.33 0.27
CA ALA A 321 -22.26 25.33 0.40
C ALA A 321 -21.71 26.70 0.89
N THR A 322 -22.09 27.78 0.21
CA THR A 322 -21.59 29.13 0.48
C THR A 322 -22.18 29.78 1.74
N SER A 323 -23.44 29.50 2.07
CA SER A 323 -24.09 30.02 3.30
C SER A 323 -23.60 29.35 4.59
N THR A 324 -22.98 28.16 4.53
CA THR A 324 -22.35 27.53 5.70
C THR A 324 -21.30 28.42 6.37
N GLY A 325 -20.62 29.28 5.59
CA GLY A 325 -19.59 30.19 6.06
C GLY A 325 -18.28 29.53 6.49
N VAL A 326 -18.12 28.21 6.37
CA VAL A 326 -16.95 27.44 6.88
C VAL A 326 -15.97 26.95 5.80
N LEU A 327 -16.18 27.29 4.53
CA LEU A 327 -15.27 26.92 3.43
C LEU A 327 -13.87 27.57 3.54
N ASP A 328 -13.70 28.63 4.34
CA ASP A 328 -12.41 29.28 4.64
C ASP A 328 -11.88 28.95 6.05
N ARG A 329 -12.44 27.94 6.74
CA ARG A 329 -12.08 27.53 8.11
C ARG A 329 -10.58 27.38 8.32
N ASP A 330 -9.90 26.78 7.34
CA ASP A 330 -8.48 26.42 7.44
C ASP A 330 -7.54 27.56 6.98
N GLY A 331 -8.09 28.75 6.70
CA GLY A 331 -7.32 29.97 6.37
C GLY A 331 -6.84 30.05 4.92
N THR A 332 -7.43 29.24 4.04
CA THR A 332 -7.18 29.22 2.60
C THR A 332 -8.44 29.58 1.80
N MET A 333 -8.30 29.75 0.48
CA MET A 333 -9.42 29.97 -0.46
C MET A 333 -9.68 28.75 -1.36
N ASP A 334 -8.87 27.69 -1.27
CA ASP A 334 -8.84 26.61 -2.27
C ASP A 334 -10.18 25.86 -2.37
N GLU A 335 -10.79 25.55 -1.22
CA GLU A 335 -12.12 24.93 -1.11
C GLU A 335 -13.22 25.85 -1.71
N VAL A 336 -13.18 27.15 -1.39
CA VAL A 336 -14.11 28.17 -1.94
C VAL A 336 -14.00 28.20 -3.47
N ILE A 337 -12.77 28.26 -4.00
CA ILE A 337 -12.51 28.24 -5.44
C ILE A 337 -12.99 26.94 -6.07
N GLU A 338 -12.89 25.79 -5.39
CA GLU A 338 -13.35 24.50 -5.91
C GLU A 338 -14.87 24.46 -6.11
N VAL A 339 -15.66 24.93 -5.13
CA VAL A 339 -17.12 25.07 -5.26
C VAL A 339 -17.48 25.97 -6.43
N TYR A 340 -16.89 27.17 -6.52
CA TYR A 340 -17.15 28.08 -7.63
C TYR A 340 -16.62 27.56 -8.97
N THR A 341 -15.55 26.77 -9.00
CA THR A 341 -15.06 26.10 -10.22
C THR A 341 -16.07 25.07 -10.74
N ALA A 342 -16.70 24.29 -9.86
CA ALA A 342 -17.76 23.36 -10.24
C ALA A 342 -19.02 24.09 -10.71
N TRP A 343 -19.48 25.10 -9.96
CA TRP A 343 -20.64 25.94 -10.30
C TRP A 343 -20.48 26.66 -11.64
N CYS A 344 -19.38 27.39 -11.84
CA CYS A 344 -19.09 28.05 -13.13
C CYS A 344 -18.91 27.04 -14.26
N GLY A 345 -18.37 25.85 -13.95
CA GLY A 345 -18.29 24.74 -14.89
C GLY A 345 -19.68 24.25 -15.33
N TYR A 346 -20.61 24.12 -14.39
CA TYR A 346 -22.02 23.75 -14.65
C TYR A 346 -22.70 24.82 -15.50
N LEU A 347 -22.60 26.11 -15.14
CA LEU A 347 -23.15 27.22 -15.91
C LEU A 347 -22.74 27.17 -17.38
N ARG A 348 -21.44 26.96 -17.67
CA ARG A 348 -20.97 26.82 -19.06
C ARG A 348 -21.42 25.53 -19.74
N ARG A 349 -21.52 24.40 -19.00
CA ARG A 349 -22.01 23.14 -19.57
C ARG A 349 -23.50 23.21 -19.93
N ASN A 350 -24.30 23.92 -19.13
CA ASN A 350 -25.72 24.20 -19.40
C ASN A 350 -25.96 25.09 -20.63
N THR A 351 -24.93 25.72 -21.20
CA THR A 351 -24.99 26.47 -22.48
C THR A 351 -24.33 25.74 -23.65
N ILE A 352 -23.96 24.46 -23.51
CA ILE A 352 -23.46 23.63 -24.63
C ILE A 352 -24.64 23.15 -25.48
N ASP A 353 -24.47 23.16 -26.80
CA ASP A 353 -25.45 22.71 -27.82
C ASP A 353 -26.84 23.40 -27.80
N LYS A 354 -26.97 24.49 -27.05
CA LYS A 354 -28.18 25.33 -26.97
C LYS A 354 -28.11 26.56 -27.89
N PRO A 355 -29.26 27.11 -28.35
CA PRO A 355 -29.30 28.37 -29.07
C PRO A 355 -28.94 29.55 -28.15
N LEU A 356 -28.41 30.63 -28.74
CA LEU A 356 -28.05 31.87 -28.01
C LEU A 356 -29.25 32.62 -27.40
N GLU A 357 -30.47 32.19 -27.71
CA GLU A 357 -31.74 32.72 -27.19
C GLU A 357 -32.28 31.89 -26.00
N ASP A 358 -31.55 30.88 -25.53
CA ASP A 358 -31.92 30.06 -24.36
C ASP A 358 -31.57 30.78 -23.04
N GLU A 359 -32.49 30.76 -22.07
CA GLU A 359 -32.35 31.41 -20.76
C GLU A 359 -31.07 31.00 -20.00
N ALA A 360 -30.48 29.84 -20.30
CA ALA A 360 -29.19 29.44 -19.73
C ALA A 360 -28.03 30.39 -20.10
N PHE A 361 -28.11 31.12 -21.21
CA PHE A 361 -27.11 32.14 -21.55
C PHE A 361 -27.23 33.37 -20.65
N ASP A 362 -28.43 33.86 -20.34
CA ASP A 362 -28.64 34.96 -19.38
C ASP A 362 -28.19 34.55 -17.97
N VAL A 363 -28.52 33.32 -17.57
CA VAL A 363 -28.11 32.73 -16.28
C VAL A 363 -26.58 32.58 -16.18
N ALA A 364 -25.90 32.22 -17.27
CA ALA A 364 -24.44 32.16 -17.32
C ALA A 364 -23.80 33.56 -17.34
N ASP A 365 -24.36 34.51 -18.10
CA ASP A 365 -23.91 35.91 -18.17
C ASP A 365 -24.01 36.63 -16.82
N ALA A 366 -25.03 36.34 -16.00
CA ALA A 366 -25.15 36.86 -14.64
C ALA A 366 -24.32 36.06 -13.63
N GLY A 367 -24.35 34.73 -13.72
CA GLY A 367 -23.75 33.82 -12.74
C GLY A 367 -22.23 33.77 -12.77
N LEU A 368 -21.59 33.91 -13.94
CA LEU A 368 -20.13 33.85 -14.06
C LEU A 368 -19.42 35.11 -13.49
N PRO A 369 -19.84 36.36 -13.79
CA PRO A 369 -19.29 37.55 -13.13
C PRO A 369 -19.58 37.59 -11.63
N GLY A 370 -20.81 37.25 -11.20
CA GLY A 370 -21.18 37.22 -9.79
C GLY A 370 -20.37 36.21 -8.97
N SER A 371 -19.95 35.10 -9.59
CA SER A 371 -19.04 34.13 -8.96
C SER A 371 -17.63 34.68 -8.76
N LEU A 372 -17.11 35.46 -9.71
CA LEU A 372 -15.82 36.14 -9.57
C LEU A 372 -15.87 37.24 -8.51
N GLU A 373 -16.94 38.02 -8.45
CA GLU A 373 -17.15 39.03 -7.41
C GLU A 373 -17.25 38.40 -6.01
N ALA A 374 -18.03 37.33 -5.87
CA ALA A 374 -18.14 36.60 -4.61
C ALA A 374 -16.78 36.05 -4.12
N VAL A 375 -15.99 35.43 -4.99
CA VAL A 375 -14.63 34.95 -4.61
C VAL A 375 -13.71 36.11 -4.22
N GLN A 376 -13.88 37.30 -4.81
CA GLN A 376 -13.19 38.51 -4.33
C GLN A 376 -13.68 38.95 -2.95
N ASP A 377 -14.96 38.82 -2.61
CA ASP A 377 -15.45 39.12 -1.25
C ASP A 377 -14.99 38.11 -0.19
N TRP A 378 -14.97 36.81 -0.49
CA TRP A 378 -14.34 35.81 0.38
C TRP A 378 -12.84 36.11 0.57
N GLY A 379 -12.14 36.49 -0.50
CA GLY A 379 -10.75 36.93 -0.46
C GLY A 379 -10.52 38.20 0.38
N ARG A 380 -11.39 39.21 0.22
CA ARG A 380 -11.39 40.45 1.02
C ARG A 380 -11.66 40.16 2.49
N ARG A 381 -12.61 39.27 2.81
CA ARG A 381 -12.97 38.83 4.16
C ARG A 381 -11.78 38.20 4.89
N LEU A 382 -11.09 37.27 4.23
CA LEU A 382 -9.99 36.51 4.82
C LEU A 382 -8.67 37.30 4.85
N TYR A 383 -8.25 37.88 3.73
CA TYR A 383 -6.92 38.49 3.58
C TYR A 383 -6.88 40.02 3.71
N LYS A 384 -8.04 40.71 3.79
CA LYS A 384 -8.15 42.18 3.85
C LYS A 384 -7.50 42.93 2.68
N ARG A 385 -7.40 42.26 1.53
CA ARG A 385 -6.90 42.77 0.25
C ARG A 385 -7.65 42.08 -0.88
N GLU A 386 -7.53 42.59 -2.10
CA GLU A 386 -7.94 41.85 -3.30
C GLU A 386 -7.20 40.51 -3.35
N TYR A 387 -7.93 39.45 -3.68
CA TYR A 387 -7.39 38.12 -3.83
C TYR A 387 -7.13 37.81 -5.31
N THR A 388 -6.34 36.79 -5.60
CA THR A 388 -6.19 36.29 -6.97
C THR A 388 -5.87 34.81 -6.90
N ASP A 389 -6.71 33.98 -7.53
CA ASP A 389 -6.46 32.54 -7.67
C ASP A 389 -5.15 32.36 -8.47
N PRO A 390 -4.08 31.76 -7.90
CA PRO A 390 -2.82 31.54 -8.61
C PRO A 390 -2.97 30.77 -9.93
N LEU A 391 -4.02 29.96 -10.06
CA LEU A 391 -4.34 29.11 -11.21
C LEU A 391 -5.50 29.65 -12.07
N PHE A 392 -6.08 30.81 -11.72
CA PHE A 392 -7.14 31.52 -12.46
C PHE A 392 -8.25 30.58 -12.99
N LYS A 393 -8.67 29.62 -12.17
CA LYS A 393 -9.56 28.50 -12.56
C LYS A 393 -10.90 29.02 -13.09
N ILE A 394 -11.48 30.00 -12.40
CA ILE A 394 -12.80 30.57 -12.69
C ILE A 394 -12.73 31.51 -13.89
N GLU A 395 -11.72 32.38 -13.96
CA GLU A 395 -11.50 33.25 -15.11
C GLU A 395 -11.21 32.46 -16.39
N ARG A 396 -10.53 31.32 -16.29
CA ARG A 396 -10.35 30.39 -17.42
C ARG A 396 -11.68 29.78 -17.88
N ILE A 397 -12.61 29.47 -16.97
CA ILE A 397 -13.96 29.01 -17.33
C ILE A 397 -14.74 30.13 -18.02
N MET A 398 -14.69 31.36 -17.50
CA MET A 398 -15.28 32.56 -18.10
C MET A 398 -14.74 32.81 -19.52
N ILE A 399 -13.42 32.79 -19.70
CA ILE A 399 -12.77 32.91 -21.02
C ILE A 399 -13.25 31.82 -21.98
N GLN A 400 -13.36 30.57 -21.52
CA GLN A 400 -13.88 29.46 -22.32
C GLN A 400 -15.37 29.64 -22.69
N TYR A 401 -16.20 30.17 -21.78
CA TYR A 401 -17.59 30.52 -22.04
C TYR A 401 -17.72 31.64 -23.08
N LEU A 402 -17.03 32.77 -22.91
CA LEU A 402 -17.03 33.88 -23.86
C LEU A 402 -16.54 33.44 -25.26
N THR A 403 -15.58 32.51 -25.31
CA THR A 403 -15.12 31.92 -26.58
C THR A 403 -16.20 31.04 -27.23
N GLN A 404 -16.92 30.23 -26.45
CA GLN A 404 -18.04 29.40 -26.90
C GLN A 404 -19.23 30.26 -27.41
N LYS A 405 -19.50 31.39 -26.76
CA LYS A 405 -20.51 32.38 -27.16
C LYS A 405 -20.15 33.17 -28.44
N GLY A 406 -18.87 33.18 -28.82
CA GLY A 406 -18.34 33.94 -29.96
C GLY A 406 -17.75 35.32 -29.60
N SER A 407 -17.83 35.73 -28.34
CA SER A 407 -17.23 36.95 -27.76
C SER A 407 -15.69 36.86 -27.62
N ILE A 408 -15.00 36.59 -28.74
CA ILE A 408 -13.54 36.41 -28.79
C ILE A 408 -12.79 37.66 -28.30
N GLU A 409 -13.30 38.85 -28.61
CA GLU A 409 -12.67 40.12 -28.21
C GLU A 409 -12.75 40.35 -26.70
N GLU A 410 -13.90 40.06 -26.07
CA GLU A 410 -14.09 40.15 -24.61
C GLU A 410 -13.22 39.11 -23.88
N ALA A 411 -13.18 37.87 -24.38
CA ALA A 411 -12.28 36.83 -23.88
C ALA A 411 -10.80 37.24 -23.96
N ARG A 412 -10.40 37.94 -25.03
CA ARG A 412 -9.06 38.53 -25.18
C ARG A 412 -8.81 39.66 -24.17
N GLU A 413 -9.84 40.43 -23.78
CA GLU A 413 -9.72 41.47 -22.77
C GLU A 413 -9.55 40.89 -21.35
N PHE A 414 -10.25 39.81 -21.03
CA PHE A 414 -10.00 39.03 -19.81
C PHE A 414 -8.54 38.53 -19.75
N TRP A 415 -8.01 37.96 -20.84
CA TRP A 415 -6.58 37.61 -20.91
C TRP A 415 -5.66 38.83 -20.72
N LYS A 416 -5.90 39.95 -21.41
CA LYS A 416 -5.13 41.20 -21.25
C LYS A 416 -5.10 41.67 -19.79
N ARG A 417 -6.23 41.57 -19.06
CA ARG A 417 -6.37 41.94 -17.65
C ARG A 417 -5.54 41.03 -16.74
N LEU A 418 -5.63 39.71 -16.95
CA LEU A 418 -4.88 38.70 -16.18
C LEU A 418 -3.36 38.81 -16.34
N VAL A 419 -2.84 39.45 -17.40
CA VAL A 419 -1.39 39.71 -17.49
C VAL A 419 -0.89 40.51 -16.29
N ASN A 420 -1.67 41.47 -15.79
CA ASN A 420 -1.21 42.36 -14.70
C ASN A 420 -0.89 41.57 -13.41
N THR A 421 -1.65 40.52 -13.12
CA THR A 421 -1.49 39.64 -11.95
C THR A 421 -0.57 38.44 -12.24
N HIS A 422 -0.75 37.72 -13.37
CA HIS A 422 -0.11 36.42 -13.62
C HIS A 422 1.12 36.45 -14.55
N GLN A 423 1.59 37.61 -15.01
CA GLN A 423 2.74 37.73 -15.93
C GLN A 423 4.02 36.99 -15.51
N LYS A 424 4.22 36.70 -14.22
CA LYS A 424 5.38 35.93 -13.73
C LYS A 424 5.29 34.41 -13.92
N SER A 425 4.12 33.88 -14.31
CA SER A 425 3.89 32.45 -14.46
C SER A 425 4.00 31.96 -15.90
N TYR A 426 4.81 30.92 -16.11
CA TYR A 426 4.92 30.15 -17.34
C TYR A 426 3.58 29.56 -17.75
N VAL A 427 2.85 28.97 -16.79
CA VAL A 427 1.56 28.29 -17.03
C VAL A 427 0.54 29.28 -17.58
N PHE A 428 0.48 30.51 -17.04
CA PHE A 428 -0.37 31.58 -17.57
C PHE A 428 -0.07 31.89 -19.05
N TRP A 429 1.20 32.13 -19.39
CA TRP A 429 1.58 32.45 -20.78
C TRP A 429 1.38 31.28 -21.75
N GLN A 430 1.63 30.04 -21.30
CA GLN A 430 1.37 28.83 -22.08
C GLN A 430 -0.13 28.68 -22.39
N GLN A 431 -0.99 28.89 -21.38
CA GLN A 431 -2.45 28.81 -21.54
C GLN A 431 -2.97 29.92 -22.47
N TYR A 432 -2.54 31.18 -22.28
CA TYR A 432 -2.94 32.30 -23.16
C TYR A 432 -2.50 32.06 -24.62
N TYR A 433 -1.25 31.60 -24.83
CA TYR A 433 -0.78 31.19 -26.16
C TYR A 433 -1.64 30.08 -26.77
N SER A 434 -1.98 29.04 -25.99
CA SER A 434 -2.80 27.94 -26.47
C SER A 434 -4.20 28.39 -26.90
N TRP A 435 -4.78 29.36 -26.19
CA TRP A 435 -6.07 29.95 -26.52
C TRP A 435 -6.02 30.81 -27.80
N GLU A 436 -5.03 31.69 -27.95
CA GLU A 436 -4.85 32.46 -29.21
C GLU A 436 -4.58 31.53 -30.40
N MET A 437 -3.97 30.35 -30.18
CA MET A 437 -3.82 29.33 -31.23
C MET A 437 -5.16 28.67 -31.62
N THR A 438 -6.04 28.36 -30.66
CA THR A 438 -7.41 27.91 -30.95
C THR A 438 -8.18 28.97 -31.74
N VAL A 439 -8.09 30.24 -31.32
CA VAL A 439 -8.73 31.36 -32.02
C VAL A 439 -8.14 31.56 -33.43
N ARG A 440 -6.83 31.41 -33.63
CA ARG A 440 -6.17 31.51 -34.94
C ARG A 440 -6.56 30.37 -35.90
N TYR A 441 -6.94 29.19 -35.39
CA TYR A 441 -7.47 28.11 -36.23
C TYR A 441 -8.85 28.46 -36.82
N LEU A 442 -9.71 29.09 -36.01
CA LEU A 442 -11.02 29.61 -36.43
C LEU A 442 -10.86 30.82 -37.37
N ASN A 443 -10.06 31.80 -36.94
CA ASN A 443 -9.82 33.06 -37.63
C ASN A 443 -8.38 33.12 -38.17
N LYS A 444 -8.20 32.67 -39.42
CA LYS A 444 -6.91 32.40 -40.10
C LYS A 444 -5.92 33.58 -40.28
N SER A 445 -6.13 34.72 -39.63
CA SER A 445 -5.41 35.98 -39.91
C SER A 445 -4.99 36.72 -38.63
N SER A 446 -4.12 36.11 -37.81
CA SER A 446 -3.54 36.81 -36.66
C SER A 446 -2.11 36.36 -36.28
N ASN A 447 -1.22 37.33 -36.13
CA ASN A 447 0.13 37.14 -35.56
C ASN A 447 0.10 37.27 -34.01
N LEU A 448 -1.10 37.22 -33.41
CA LEU A 448 -1.33 37.41 -31.98
C LEU A 448 -0.63 36.35 -31.10
N PRO A 449 -0.58 35.04 -31.44
CA PRO A 449 0.18 34.07 -30.65
C PRO A 449 1.68 34.43 -30.57
N SER A 450 2.28 34.88 -31.68
CA SER A 450 3.65 35.41 -31.72
C SER A 450 3.83 36.65 -30.85
N MET A 451 2.85 37.55 -30.80
CA MET A 451 2.88 38.72 -29.91
C MET A 451 2.78 38.34 -28.43
N VAL A 452 1.95 37.36 -28.07
CA VAL A 452 1.81 36.85 -26.69
C VAL A 452 3.13 36.26 -26.21
N LEU A 453 3.77 35.38 -26.99
CA LEU A 453 5.07 34.80 -26.63
C LEU A 453 6.20 35.85 -26.61
N SER A 454 6.20 36.81 -27.55
CA SER A 454 7.16 37.93 -27.53
C SER A 454 6.97 38.86 -26.33
N ARG A 455 5.75 39.00 -25.80
CA ARG A 455 5.45 39.74 -24.55
C ARG A 455 5.89 38.95 -23.32
N ALA A 456 5.58 37.65 -23.27
CA ALA A 456 6.01 36.75 -22.20
C ALA A 456 7.53 36.85 -21.96
N LEU A 457 8.34 36.69 -23.02
CA LEU A 457 9.80 36.78 -22.98
C LEU A 457 10.37 38.17 -22.65
N ARG A 458 9.55 39.22 -22.59
CA ARG A 458 9.97 40.57 -22.15
C ARG A 458 9.61 40.86 -20.69
N THR A 459 8.89 39.95 -20.04
CA THR A 459 8.50 40.08 -18.64
C THR A 459 9.70 39.84 -17.73
N LYS A 460 9.82 40.65 -16.66
CA LYS A 460 10.81 40.42 -15.60
C LYS A 460 10.28 39.38 -14.61
N ASP A 461 11.19 38.54 -14.11
CA ASP A 461 10.90 37.51 -13.09
C ASP A 461 9.91 36.42 -13.53
N LEU A 462 9.93 36.06 -14.82
CA LEU A 462 9.28 34.84 -15.30
C LEU A 462 9.97 33.60 -14.70
N ASP A 463 9.18 32.67 -14.18
CA ASP A 463 9.58 31.44 -13.49
C ASP A 463 10.36 30.44 -14.38
N TRP A 464 9.83 30.06 -15.54
CA TRP A 464 10.42 29.10 -16.46
C TRP A 464 10.54 29.65 -17.89
N PRO A 465 11.44 30.63 -18.10
CA PRO A 465 11.53 31.38 -19.35
C PRO A 465 12.03 30.53 -20.53
N GLU A 466 12.87 29.52 -20.30
CA GLU A 466 13.38 28.64 -21.37
C GLU A 466 12.27 27.89 -22.11
N ALA A 467 11.25 27.41 -21.39
CA ALA A 467 10.13 26.70 -22.00
C ALA A 467 9.28 27.63 -22.90
N ILE A 468 9.20 28.93 -22.58
CA ILE A 468 8.62 29.93 -23.51
C ILE A 468 9.56 30.20 -24.70
N MET A 469 10.89 30.21 -24.51
CA MET A 469 11.84 30.41 -25.62
C MET A 469 11.75 29.29 -26.67
N GLU A 470 11.68 28.04 -26.21
CA GLU A 470 11.49 26.86 -27.08
C GLU A 470 10.12 26.90 -27.77
N LEU A 471 9.04 27.18 -27.02
CA LEU A 471 7.69 27.31 -27.56
C LEU A 471 7.59 28.43 -28.62
N TYR A 472 8.30 29.55 -28.44
CA TYR A 472 8.31 30.67 -29.37
C TYR A 472 9.09 30.35 -30.65
N ILE A 473 10.26 29.70 -30.55
CA ILE A 473 10.99 29.24 -31.73
C ILE A 473 10.19 28.16 -32.48
N SER A 474 9.57 27.22 -31.77
CA SER A 474 8.71 26.20 -32.36
C SER A 474 7.50 26.80 -33.08
N HIS A 475 6.80 27.76 -32.44
CA HIS A 475 5.71 28.49 -33.07
C HIS A 475 6.14 29.22 -34.35
N CYS A 476 7.22 30.00 -34.29
CA CYS A 476 7.69 30.75 -35.47
C CYS A 476 8.28 29.86 -36.58
N ASN A 477 8.83 28.68 -36.26
CA ASN A 477 9.24 27.70 -37.27
C ASN A 477 8.03 27.13 -38.04
N ASN A 478 6.89 26.96 -37.36
CA ASN A 478 5.74 26.21 -37.88
C ASN A 478 4.64 27.10 -38.50
N TYR A 479 4.51 28.35 -38.06
CA TYR A 479 3.34 29.19 -38.37
C TYR A 479 3.66 30.64 -38.79
N GLU A 480 4.94 31.05 -38.83
CA GLU A 480 5.33 32.43 -39.14
C GLU A 480 6.35 32.47 -40.29
N ASP A 481 6.66 33.69 -40.74
CA ASP A 481 7.62 33.91 -41.82
C ASP A 481 9.09 33.89 -41.34
N ALA A 482 10.03 33.76 -42.28
CA ALA A 482 11.46 33.69 -41.99
C ALA A 482 12.01 34.94 -41.29
N HIS A 483 11.45 36.13 -41.54
CA HIS A 483 11.85 37.38 -40.87
C HIS A 483 11.39 37.38 -39.40
N THR A 484 10.15 37.00 -39.12
CA THR A 484 9.63 36.85 -37.75
C THR A 484 10.41 35.79 -36.98
N LEU A 485 10.74 34.66 -37.60
CA LEU A 485 11.56 33.61 -37.02
C LEU A 485 13.00 34.09 -36.69
N LEU A 486 13.61 34.90 -37.54
CA LEU A 486 14.93 35.48 -37.26
C LEU A 486 14.87 36.44 -36.06
N GLY A 487 13.89 37.35 -36.04
CA GLY A 487 13.64 38.26 -34.92
C GLY A 487 13.33 37.52 -33.61
N ALA A 488 12.64 36.38 -33.68
CA ALA A 488 12.38 35.50 -32.53
C ALA A 488 13.68 34.89 -31.98
N LYS A 489 14.55 34.35 -32.85
CA LYS A 489 15.87 33.81 -32.46
C LYS A 489 16.76 34.88 -31.83
N ASP A 490 16.75 36.11 -32.35
CA ASP A 490 17.51 37.23 -31.78
C ASP A 490 16.92 37.75 -30.45
N LEU A 491 15.61 37.64 -30.24
CA LEU A 491 15.00 37.92 -28.92
C LEU A 491 15.39 36.84 -27.90
N VAL A 492 15.24 35.55 -28.27
CA VAL A 492 15.60 34.41 -27.43
C VAL A 492 17.07 34.46 -27.02
N ARG A 493 17.99 34.71 -27.98
CA ARG A 493 19.44 34.81 -27.69
C ARG A 493 19.76 35.88 -26.64
N ARG A 494 19.09 37.04 -26.70
CA ARG A 494 19.26 38.13 -25.72
C ARG A 494 18.68 37.77 -24.35
N GLN A 495 17.49 37.17 -24.32
CA GLN A 495 16.85 36.80 -23.06
C GLN A 495 17.56 35.63 -22.37
N LEU A 496 18.05 34.65 -23.11
CA LEU A 496 18.89 33.57 -22.57
C LEU A 496 20.12 34.13 -21.85
N GLN A 497 20.84 35.08 -22.46
CA GLN A 497 21.98 35.75 -21.81
C GLN A 497 21.61 36.49 -20.52
N LEU A 498 20.39 37.05 -20.43
CA LEU A 498 19.90 37.71 -19.21
C LEU A 498 19.51 36.68 -18.13
N VAL A 499 18.90 35.56 -18.51
CA VAL A 499 18.56 34.45 -17.60
C VAL A 499 19.82 33.77 -17.05
N THR A 500 20.82 33.49 -17.90
CA THR A 500 22.12 32.96 -17.47
C THR A 500 22.78 33.89 -16.45
N LYS A 501 22.92 35.19 -16.75
CA LYS A 501 23.48 36.18 -15.82
C LYS A 501 22.68 36.33 -14.52
N ARG A 502 21.36 36.16 -14.57
CA ARG A 502 20.51 36.14 -13.36
C ARG A 502 20.81 34.91 -12.49
N ARG A 503 20.92 33.72 -13.09
CA ARG A 503 21.25 32.48 -12.35
C ARG A 503 22.68 32.50 -11.81
N GLU A 504 23.63 33.04 -12.57
CA GLU A 504 25.00 33.31 -12.10
C GLU A 504 24.98 34.23 -10.86
N LYS A 505 24.27 35.35 -10.91
CA LYS A 505 24.16 36.29 -9.76
C LYS A 505 23.47 35.66 -8.55
N LEU A 506 22.37 34.93 -8.76
CA LEU A 506 21.67 34.24 -7.66
C LEU A 506 22.52 33.12 -7.05
N ALA A 507 23.32 32.40 -7.84
CA ALA A 507 24.24 31.39 -7.32
C ALA A 507 25.39 32.02 -6.51
N ILE A 508 25.88 33.19 -6.92
CA ILE A 508 26.86 33.96 -6.13
C ILE A 508 26.23 34.46 -4.83
N GLU A 509 25.04 35.06 -4.87
CA GLU A 509 24.33 35.52 -3.66
C GLU A 509 24.01 34.37 -2.68
N GLN A 510 23.63 33.20 -3.20
CA GLN A 510 23.44 31.99 -2.38
C GLN A 510 24.76 31.47 -1.78
N ALA A 511 25.86 31.49 -2.53
CA ALA A 511 27.18 31.10 -2.03
C ALA A 511 27.72 32.09 -0.97
N GLU A 512 27.48 33.39 -1.15
CA GLU A 512 27.84 34.43 -0.17
C GLU A 512 27.01 34.30 1.12
N LEU A 513 25.69 34.07 1.03
CA LEU A 513 24.84 33.80 2.19
C LEU A 513 25.25 32.52 2.93
N TYR A 514 25.62 31.46 2.20
CA TYR A 514 26.14 30.22 2.77
C TYR A 514 27.49 30.44 3.49
N ALA A 515 28.39 31.23 2.91
CA ALA A 515 29.65 31.61 3.54
C ALA A 515 29.45 32.49 4.79
N GLN A 516 28.49 33.41 4.78
CA GLN A 516 28.15 34.23 5.94
C GLN A 516 27.53 33.40 7.08
N GLN A 517 26.67 32.42 6.77
CA GLN A 517 26.17 31.47 7.77
C GLN A 517 27.30 30.63 8.38
N GLN A 518 28.27 30.17 7.57
CA GLN A 518 29.46 29.48 8.10
C GLN A 518 30.30 30.38 9.01
N GLN A 519 30.46 31.67 8.70
CA GLN A 519 31.20 32.62 9.53
C GLN A 519 30.49 32.91 10.87
N GLN A 520 29.16 33.04 10.89
CA GLN A 520 28.39 33.23 12.14
C GLN A 520 28.43 32.02 13.09
N ILE A 521 28.81 30.83 12.59
CA ILE A 521 28.98 29.62 13.42
C ILE A 521 30.37 29.57 14.08
N VAL A 522 31.33 30.43 13.66
CA VAL A 522 32.72 30.39 14.12
C VAL A 522 33.14 31.70 14.79
N SER A 523 32.76 31.88 16.06
CA SER A 523 33.33 32.85 16.98
C SER A 523 33.14 32.38 18.44
N PRO A 524 34.22 32.21 19.24
CA PRO A 524 34.12 31.72 20.62
C PRO A 524 33.88 32.84 21.64
N GLU A 525 33.33 32.48 22.81
CA GLU A 525 33.18 33.37 23.96
C GLU A 525 34.54 33.64 24.66
N ALA A 526 34.79 34.90 25.02
CA ALA A 526 35.82 35.33 25.97
C ALA A 526 35.39 36.68 26.60
N THR A 527 35.75 36.90 27.87
CA THR A 527 35.23 37.97 28.74
C THR A 527 36.23 39.10 29.00
N ASP A 528 35.71 40.33 29.12
CA ASP A 528 36.12 41.50 29.96
C ASP A 528 37.63 41.80 30.19
N GLU A 529 38.12 43.04 30.18
CA GLU A 529 37.55 44.30 30.70
C GLU A 529 37.96 45.58 29.90
N ASP A 530 37.39 46.71 30.33
CA ASP A 530 37.97 48.07 30.39
C ASP A 530 37.73 49.09 29.25
N SER A 531 37.81 50.37 29.61
CA SER A 531 37.46 51.57 28.84
C SER A 531 38.31 52.77 29.30
N PRO A 532 38.49 53.89 28.54
CA PRO A 532 37.41 54.59 27.82
C PRO A 532 37.78 55.21 26.45
N GLY A 533 36.75 55.59 25.68
CA GLY A 533 36.88 56.09 24.31
C GLY A 533 37.28 57.56 24.15
N ASN A 534 37.10 58.12 22.93
CA ASN A 534 36.71 59.53 22.70
C ASN A 534 36.44 59.84 21.20
N SER A 535 35.34 60.59 20.91
CA SER A 535 35.14 61.41 19.68
C SER A 535 34.96 60.70 18.32
N LYS A 536 34.17 61.21 17.34
CA LYS A 536 33.21 62.35 17.29
C LYS A 536 32.32 62.31 16.03
N ARG A 537 30.98 62.34 16.21
CA ARG A 537 29.96 62.98 15.30
C ARG A 537 29.80 62.34 13.89
N LYS A 538 28.71 62.53 13.12
CA LYS A 538 27.54 63.44 13.18
C LYS A 538 26.35 62.70 12.48
N ARG A 539 25.26 62.35 13.17
CA ARG A 539 23.98 63.11 13.36
C ARG A 539 23.33 63.55 12.02
N GLU A 540 22.32 62.84 11.47
CA GLU A 540 20.84 62.91 11.72
C GLU A 540 20.14 64.11 11.00
N PRO A 541 18.80 64.16 10.80
CA PRO A 541 17.70 63.53 11.58
C PRO A 541 16.92 62.42 10.81
N THR A 542 15.95 61.61 11.33
CA THR A 542 14.89 61.76 12.38
C THR A 542 13.87 62.88 12.07
N SER A 543 12.65 62.96 12.61
CA SER A 543 11.90 62.27 13.68
C SER A 543 10.39 62.31 13.33
N GLU A 544 9.39 61.65 13.95
CA GLU A 544 9.11 60.43 14.79
C GLU A 544 7.58 60.18 14.55
N ASP A 545 6.78 59.24 15.09
CA ASP A 545 6.83 58.10 16.02
C ASP A 545 6.59 56.77 15.22
N THR A 546 6.60 55.50 15.67
CA THR A 546 6.63 54.74 16.95
C THR A 546 5.32 54.47 17.73
N THR A 547 4.88 53.20 17.77
CA THR A 547 4.70 52.41 19.01
C THR A 547 4.43 50.93 18.70
N ASP A 548 4.88 50.04 19.58
CA ASP A 548 5.02 48.59 19.32
C ASP A 548 3.80 47.71 19.67
N GLY A 549 3.78 46.50 19.10
CA GLY A 549 2.75 45.47 19.36
C GLY A 549 3.12 44.05 18.88
N ASN A 550 4.40 43.67 18.91
CA ASN A 550 4.87 42.38 18.37
C ASN A 550 4.56 41.18 19.31
N THR A 551 3.87 40.16 18.79
CA THR A 551 3.84 38.81 19.37
C THR A 551 4.18 37.75 18.33
N HIS A 552 5.30 37.04 18.52
CA HIS A 552 5.80 36.04 17.58
C HIS A 552 4.89 34.81 17.45
N LYS A 553 4.35 34.57 16.25
CA LYS A 553 3.73 33.29 15.87
C LYS A 553 4.78 32.30 15.36
N LYS A 554 4.79 31.07 15.88
CA LYS A 554 5.52 29.94 15.30
C LYS A 554 4.70 29.30 14.18
N ILE A 555 5.35 29.02 13.06
CA ILE A 555 4.91 28.25 11.88
C ILE A 555 6.18 27.47 11.47
N LYS A 556 6.26 26.15 11.30
CA LYS A 556 5.31 25.01 11.34
C LYS A 556 4.15 25.13 10.33
N ASN A 557 4.14 24.43 9.19
CA ASN A 557 4.94 23.26 8.79
C ASN A 557 5.12 23.18 7.25
N GLU A 558 6.34 22.92 6.77
CA GLU A 558 6.60 22.48 5.38
C GLU A 558 7.48 21.20 5.40
N GLN A 559 6.94 20.13 5.99
CA GLN A 559 7.63 18.85 6.14
C GLN A 559 6.60 17.69 6.11
N SER A 560 6.32 17.26 4.88
CA SER A 560 5.53 16.07 4.53
C SER A 560 5.75 15.69 3.05
N THR A 561 5.56 16.65 2.14
CA THR A 561 5.91 16.53 0.70
C THR A 561 7.41 16.36 0.51
N ALA A 562 8.20 17.20 1.18
CA ALA A 562 9.66 17.15 1.18
C ALA A 562 10.22 15.81 1.68
N ASP A 563 9.55 15.12 2.61
CA ASP A 563 9.98 13.80 3.09
C ASP A 563 9.68 12.67 2.09
N ALA A 564 8.57 12.76 1.35
CA ALA A 564 8.26 11.81 0.27
C ALA A 564 9.21 11.97 -0.92
N GLU A 565 9.56 13.21 -1.29
CA GLU A 565 10.59 13.45 -2.31
C GLU A 565 12.00 13.12 -1.78
N ALA A 566 12.33 13.42 -0.52
CA ALA A 566 13.59 12.99 0.08
C ALA A 566 13.72 11.46 0.15
N LEU A 567 12.61 10.72 0.33
CA LEU A 567 12.60 9.25 0.25
C LEU A 567 12.80 8.73 -1.18
N ARG A 568 12.28 9.43 -2.20
CA ARG A 568 12.57 9.13 -3.62
C ARG A 568 14.02 9.48 -4.00
N GLN A 569 14.52 10.64 -3.55
CA GLN A 569 15.90 11.10 -3.78
C GLN A 569 16.93 10.26 -3.00
N GLN A 570 16.56 9.68 -1.85
CA GLN A 570 17.37 8.67 -1.13
C GLN A 570 17.63 7.38 -1.93
N HIS A 571 16.97 7.21 -3.08
CA HIS A 571 17.22 6.12 -4.02
C HIS A 571 18.13 6.50 -5.20
N LEU A 572 18.66 7.73 -5.23
CA LEU A 572 19.91 8.03 -5.93
C LEU A 572 21.08 7.29 -5.24
N THR A 573 22.21 7.14 -5.95
CA THR A 573 23.33 6.32 -5.46
C THR A 573 23.98 6.92 -4.21
N ARG A 574 23.99 6.18 -3.09
CA ARG A 574 24.74 6.58 -1.88
C ARG A 574 26.23 6.67 -2.18
N ASP A 575 26.82 7.86 -2.02
CA ASP A 575 28.25 8.14 -2.24
C ASP A 575 29.14 7.62 -1.10
N ARG A 576 29.22 6.28 -0.98
CA ARG A 576 29.87 5.60 0.15
C ARG A 576 31.34 5.96 0.35
N GLU A 577 32.07 6.35 -0.69
CA GLU A 577 33.47 6.79 -0.57
C GLU A 577 33.61 8.08 0.26
N ASN A 578 32.58 8.96 0.22
CA ASN A 578 32.55 10.21 0.97
C ASN A 578 31.82 10.09 2.33
N THR A 579 31.22 8.94 2.64
CA THR A 579 30.53 8.67 3.92
C THR A 579 31.20 7.55 4.73
N THR A 580 32.49 7.25 4.47
CA THR A 580 33.26 6.23 5.20
C THR A 580 34.54 6.80 5.80
N VAL A 581 34.88 6.28 6.99
CA VAL A 581 36.02 6.70 7.83
C VAL A 581 36.74 5.45 8.33
N ILE A 582 38.07 5.49 8.38
CA ILE A 582 38.90 4.46 9.01
C ILE A 582 39.51 4.99 10.31
N VAL A 583 39.24 4.27 11.41
CA VAL A 583 39.78 4.56 12.74
C VAL A 583 40.85 3.52 13.06
N THR A 584 42.04 4.00 13.44
CA THR A 584 43.20 3.15 13.74
C THR A 584 43.66 3.36 15.18
N ASN A 585 44.47 2.42 15.69
CA ASN A 585 44.97 2.37 17.08
C ASN A 585 43.87 2.26 18.17
N LEU A 586 42.81 1.48 17.91
CA LEU A 586 41.87 1.10 18.97
C LEU A 586 42.48 -0.01 19.86
N PRO A 587 42.28 0.00 21.19
CA PRO A 587 42.74 -1.09 22.06
C PRO A 587 42.14 -2.46 21.67
N PRO A 588 42.83 -3.59 21.97
CA PRO A 588 42.46 -4.90 21.43
C PRO A 588 41.19 -5.51 22.07
N GLU A 589 40.82 -5.11 23.29
CA GLU A 589 39.59 -5.57 23.96
C GLU A 589 38.31 -4.81 23.54
N VAL A 590 38.40 -3.93 22.54
CA VAL A 590 37.30 -3.03 22.19
C VAL A 590 36.25 -3.72 21.33
N THR A 591 35.08 -3.94 21.91
CA THR A 591 33.92 -4.46 21.19
C THR A 591 33.27 -3.42 20.28
N GLN A 592 32.71 -3.87 19.17
CA GLN A 592 31.93 -3.07 18.21
C GLN A 592 30.87 -2.16 18.89
N THR A 593 30.24 -2.64 19.96
CA THR A 593 29.25 -1.88 20.74
C THR A 593 29.85 -0.64 21.40
N LYS A 594 31.07 -0.74 21.98
CA LYS A 594 31.76 0.41 22.61
C LYS A 594 32.13 1.47 21.56
N VAL A 595 32.65 1.06 20.40
CA VAL A 595 32.96 1.98 19.29
C VAL A 595 31.69 2.66 18.78
N ARG A 596 30.62 1.89 18.55
CA ARG A 596 29.34 2.45 18.08
C ARG A 596 28.71 3.40 19.10
N GLN A 597 28.92 3.19 20.40
CA GLN A 597 28.45 4.11 21.45
C GLN A 597 29.24 5.43 21.43
N TYR A 598 30.58 5.38 21.35
CA TYR A 598 31.44 6.57 21.32
C TYR A 598 31.17 7.47 20.11
N PHE A 599 31.00 6.88 18.91
CA PHE A 599 30.72 7.64 17.69
C PHE A 599 29.23 7.97 17.49
N LYS A 600 28.31 7.50 18.36
CA LYS A 600 26.86 7.77 18.27
C LYS A 600 26.51 9.26 18.39
N GLU A 601 27.27 9.99 19.19
CA GLU A 601 27.08 11.43 19.42
C GLU A 601 27.47 12.29 18.21
N TYR A 602 28.24 11.74 17.27
CA TYR A 602 28.85 12.48 16.15
C TYR A 602 28.25 12.11 14.78
N GLY A 603 27.35 11.12 14.71
CA GLY A 603 26.71 10.75 13.44
C GLY A 603 25.89 9.45 13.50
N HIS A 604 25.09 9.21 12.45
CA HIS A 604 24.28 8.00 12.36
C HIS A 604 25.04 6.88 11.63
N ILE A 605 25.59 5.94 12.40
CA ILE A 605 26.40 4.83 11.88
C ILE A 605 25.51 3.78 11.20
N ASN A 606 25.56 3.71 9.88
CA ASN A 606 24.90 2.68 9.06
C ASN A 606 25.59 1.32 9.21
N SER A 607 26.92 1.29 9.12
CA SER A 607 27.70 0.05 9.24
C SER A 607 29.01 0.28 9.98
N LEU A 608 29.53 -0.77 10.61
CA LEU A 608 30.79 -0.75 11.36
C LEU A 608 31.44 -2.13 11.21
N THR A 609 32.69 -2.16 10.75
CA THR A 609 33.50 -3.39 10.68
C THR A 609 34.79 -3.19 11.46
N LEU A 610 35.03 -4.02 12.48
CA LEU A 610 36.24 -3.99 13.29
C LEU A 610 37.09 -5.23 13.00
N LYS A 611 38.40 -5.04 12.79
CA LYS A 611 39.39 -6.10 12.63
C LYS A 611 40.56 -5.86 13.57
N THR A 612 40.89 -6.87 14.37
CA THR A 612 42.11 -6.91 15.19
C THR A 612 43.32 -7.20 14.30
N GLU A 613 44.44 -6.54 14.58
CA GLU A 613 45.66 -6.66 13.79
C GLU A 613 46.44 -7.95 14.10
N ALA A 614 47.30 -8.39 13.18
CA ALA A 614 48.09 -9.61 13.31
C ALA A 614 48.95 -9.64 14.59
N ASP A 615 49.46 -8.48 15.02
CA ASP A 615 50.28 -8.31 16.23
C ASP A 615 49.47 -8.33 17.54
N LYS A 616 48.13 -8.42 17.47
CA LYS A 616 47.18 -8.48 18.60
C LYS A 616 47.15 -7.28 19.56
N LEU A 617 48.02 -6.29 19.37
CA LEU A 617 48.16 -5.10 20.22
C LEU A 617 47.17 -3.98 19.87
N SER A 618 46.64 -3.96 18.65
CA SER A 618 45.77 -2.90 18.14
C SER A 618 44.63 -3.47 17.27
N SER A 619 43.55 -2.69 17.17
CA SER A 619 42.42 -2.94 16.28
C SER A 619 42.19 -1.74 15.36
N THR A 620 41.70 -2.04 14.16
CA THR A 620 41.29 -1.05 13.16
C THR A 620 39.80 -1.20 12.86
N CYS A 621 39.12 -0.09 12.64
CA CYS A 621 37.67 -0.04 12.50
C CYS A 621 37.27 0.85 11.32
N LEU A 622 36.51 0.30 10.37
CA LEU A 622 35.89 1.06 9.29
C LEU A 622 34.44 1.36 9.66
N ILE A 623 34.06 2.64 9.58
CA ILE A 623 32.74 3.14 9.96
C ILE A 623 32.08 3.77 8.72
N GLU A 624 30.87 3.33 8.40
CA GLU A 624 30.03 3.87 7.34
C GLU A 624 28.91 4.71 8.00
N PHE A 625 28.98 6.03 7.85
CA PHE A 625 28.01 6.99 8.39
C PHE A 625 26.86 7.26 7.40
N ARG A 626 25.87 8.07 7.80
CA ARG A 626 24.71 8.41 6.97
C ARG A 626 24.91 9.66 6.11
N SER A 627 25.75 10.60 6.55
CA SER A 627 26.02 11.86 5.85
C SER A 627 27.53 12.14 5.77
N ASN A 628 27.92 13.01 4.84
CA ASN A 628 29.27 13.60 4.82
C ASN A 628 29.47 14.55 6.03
N GLY A 629 28.41 15.19 6.54
CA GLY A 629 28.46 15.98 7.77
C GLY A 629 28.79 15.15 9.02
N ASP A 630 28.29 13.91 9.09
CA ASP A 630 28.65 12.95 10.14
C ASP A 630 30.17 12.61 10.07
N VAL A 631 30.71 12.47 8.86
CA VAL A 631 32.14 12.20 8.62
C VAL A 631 33.02 13.38 9.05
N GLN A 632 32.63 14.61 8.71
CA GLN A 632 33.29 15.83 9.20
C GLN A 632 33.25 15.92 10.74
N SER A 633 32.14 15.51 11.35
CA SER A 633 31.98 15.45 12.81
C SER A 633 32.84 14.34 13.45
N ALA A 634 33.10 13.24 12.74
CA ALA A 634 34.02 12.19 13.19
C ALA A 634 35.50 12.63 13.17
N PHE A 635 35.93 13.44 12.19
CA PHE A 635 37.30 13.98 12.15
C PHE A 635 37.63 14.88 13.35
N LEU A 636 36.64 15.49 14.01
CA LEU A 636 36.81 16.20 15.29
C LEU A 636 37.25 15.27 16.46
N ARG A 637 37.38 13.96 16.23
CA ARG A 637 37.95 12.97 17.16
C ARG A 637 39.33 12.43 16.75
N ASP A 638 39.95 12.93 15.66
CA ASP A 638 41.35 12.60 15.35
C ASP A 638 42.29 13.03 16.49
N GLY A 639 43.31 12.22 16.76
CA GLY A 639 44.30 12.46 17.80
C GLY A 639 43.77 12.48 19.25
N LYS A 640 42.54 12.01 19.53
CA LYS A 640 41.98 11.96 20.90
C LYS A 640 42.07 10.55 21.49
N PHE A 641 41.99 10.45 22.82
CA PHE A 641 42.10 9.18 23.53
C PHE A 641 40.77 8.39 23.52
N PHE A 642 40.87 7.08 23.32
CA PHE A 642 39.80 6.09 23.44
C PHE A 642 40.23 5.05 24.48
N GLY A 643 39.84 5.28 25.74
CA GLY A 643 40.50 4.62 26.86
C GLY A 643 41.94 5.13 26.98
N GLU A 644 42.91 4.22 26.95
CA GLU A 644 44.33 4.53 27.14
C GLU A 644 45.08 4.80 25.82
N ASN A 645 44.54 4.37 24.66
CA ASN A 645 45.18 4.59 23.35
C ASN A 645 44.67 5.87 22.67
N GLN A 646 45.57 6.59 22.00
CA GLN A 646 45.23 7.72 21.13
C GLN A 646 44.78 7.20 19.75
N ILE A 647 43.51 7.41 19.39
CA ILE A 647 42.97 7.00 18.09
C ILE A 647 43.34 7.99 17.00
N LYS A 648 43.55 7.48 15.79
CA LYS A 648 43.71 8.28 14.57
C LYS A 648 42.56 8.02 13.60
N VAL A 649 41.98 9.06 13.03
CA VAL A 649 40.74 9.05 12.25
C VAL A 649 41.01 9.59 10.83
N GLU A 650 41.03 8.70 9.84
CA GLU A 650 41.39 9.04 8.45
C GLU A 650 40.21 8.81 7.48
N SER A 651 40.26 9.49 6.32
CA SER A 651 39.23 9.40 5.28
C SER A 651 39.22 8.04 4.58
N GLY A 652 38.02 7.51 4.28
CA GLY A 652 37.86 6.30 3.45
C GLY A 652 38.13 6.52 1.95
N THR A 653 38.20 7.78 1.50
CA THR A 653 38.36 8.18 0.09
C THR A 653 39.58 7.53 -0.56
N GLY A 654 39.37 6.81 -1.67
CA GLY A 654 40.46 6.16 -2.42
C GLY A 654 40.95 4.82 -1.85
N LEU A 655 40.36 4.29 -0.77
CA LEU A 655 40.67 2.95 -0.26
C LEU A 655 39.93 1.83 -1.00
N THR A 656 38.91 2.16 -1.78
CA THR A 656 37.98 1.22 -2.43
C THR A 656 38.21 1.08 -3.94
N LEU A 657 38.46 -0.15 -4.39
CA LEU A 657 38.47 -0.52 -5.80
C LEU A 657 37.21 -1.28 -6.20
N TYR A 658 36.58 -0.85 -7.29
CA TYR A 658 35.64 -1.62 -8.08
C TYR A 658 36.41 -2.59 -8.98
N VAL A 659 36.20 -3.89 -8.77
CA VAL A 659 36.82 -4.97 -9.55
C VAL A 659 35.73 -5.75 -10.29
N THR A 660 35.93 -6.01 -11.58
CA THR A 660 34.97 -6.75 -12.42
C THR A 660 35.68 -7.63 -13.46
N ASN A 661 34.90 -8.50 -14.11
CA ASN A 661 35.33 -9.42 -15.15
C ASN A 661 36.41 -10.45 -14.74
N TYR A 662 36.46 -10.82 -13.47
CA TYR A 662 37.18 -11.99 -12.94
C TYR A 662 36.46 -13.32 -13.29
N PRO A 663 37.09 -14.50 -13.15
CA PRO A 663 36.47 -15.80 -13.45
C PRO A 663 35.14 -16.05 -12.70
N PRO A 664 34.16 -16.78 -13.28
CA PRO A 664 32.87 -17.03 -12.64
C PRO A 664 32.96 -17.75 -11.28
N THR A 665 34.01 -18.54 -11.07
CA THR A 665 34.28 -19.37 -9.89
C THR A 665 35.17 -18.69 -8.83
N ALA A 666 35.42 -17.39 -8.94
CA ALA A 666 36.35 -16.68 -8.07
C ALA A 666 35.74 -16.32 -6.71
N ASP A 667 36.28 -16.94 -5.65
CA ASP A 667 35.86 -16.78 -4.25
C ASP A 667 36.63 -15.68 -3.50
N GLU A 668 36.23 -15.40 -2.25
CA GLU A 668 36.94 -14.47 -1.36
C GLU A 668 38.42 -14.85 -1.18
N ASN A 669 38.72 -16.15 -1.03
CA ASN A 669 40.08 -16.69 -0.99
C ASN A 669 40.87 -16.46 -2.29
N TYR A 670 40.19 -16.48 -3.45
CA TYR A 670 40.82 -16.18 -4.75
C TYR A 670 41.20 -14.70 -4.84
N MET A 671 40.32 -13.80 -4.38
CA MET A 671 40.61 -12.35 -4.32
C MET A 671 41.74 -12.03 -3.34
N HIS A 672 41.74 -12.65 -2.16
CA HIS A 672 42.86 -12.54 -1.21
C HIS A 672 44.18 -13.06 -1.78
N THR A 673 44.16 -14.09 -2.63
CA THR A 673 45.36 -14.61 -3.29
C THR A 673 45.81 -13.69 -4.44
N LEU A 674 44.88 -13.18 -5.24
CA LEU A 674 45.15 -12.35 -6.43
C LEU A 674 45.74 -10.98 -6.08
N PHE A 675 45.32 -10.38 -4.96
CA PHE A 675 45.79 -9.06 -4.50
C PHE A 675 46.77 -9.14 -3.31
N LYS A 676 47.22 -10.35 -2.93
CA LYS A 676 48.15 -10.58 -1.81
C LYS A 676 49.40 -9.70 -1.89
N ASP A 677 49.96 -9.58 -3.08
CA ASP A 677 51.22 -8.85 -3.34
C ASP A 677 51.00 -7.33 -3.50
N CYS A 678 49.74 -6.87 -3.52
CA CYS A 678 49.38 -5.44 -3.58
C CYS A 678 49.15 -4.82 -2.19
N GLY A 679 48.72 -5.61 -1.19
CA GLY A 679 48.61 -5.17 0.20
C GLY A 679 47.46 -5.82 0.99
N GLU A 680 47.35 -5.45 2.27
CA GLU A 680 46.36 -6.01 3.19
C GLU A 680 44.93 -5.54 2.86
N ILE A 681 44.05 -6.52 2.55
CA ILE A 681 42.64 -6.29 2.23
C ILE A 681 41.82 -6.19 3.52
N PHE A 682 41.18 -5.05 3.74
CA PHE A 682 40.32 -4.81 4.90
C PHE A 682 38.94 -5.46 4.74
N SER A 683 38.27 -5.31 3.59
CA SER A 683 36.98 -5.98 3.34
C SER A 683 36.70 -6.20 1.85
N ILE A 684 35.97 -7.27 1.52
CA ILE A 684 35.49 -7.57 0.16
C ILE A 684 33.96 -7.56 0.19
N ARG A 685 33.32 -6.74 -0.64
CA ARG A 685 31.88 -6.51 -0.66
C ARG A 685 31.27 -6.96 -1.99
N TRP A 686 30.53 -8.07 -1.94
CA TRP A 686 29.86 -8.66 -3.10
C TRP A 686 28.44 -8.08 -3.30
N PRO A 687 27.97 -7.90 -4.56
CA PRO A 687 26.64 -7.42 -4.85
C PRO A 687 25.57 -8.49 -4.61
N SER A 688 24.37 -8.06 -4.20
CA SER A 688 23.21 -8.95 -4.13
C SER A 688 22.73 -9.35 -5.54
N LEU A 689 22.61 -10.65 -5.76
CA LEU A 689 22.10 -11.27 -6.98
C LEU A 689 20.56 -11.34 -7.01
N LYS A 690 19.87 -10.94 -5.93
CA LYS A 690 18.40 -11.02 -5.74
C LYS A 690 17.55 -10.45 -6.90
N PHE A 691 18.11 -9.51 -7.66
CA PHE A 691 17.45 -8.90 -8.82
C PHE A 691 18.09 -9.24 -10.17
N ASN A 692 19.29 -9.81 -10.20
CA ASN A 692 20.01 -10.18 -11.43
C ASN A 692 21.17 -11.14 -11.10
N THR A 693 21.02 -12.40 -11.53
CA THR A 693 21.97 -13.52 -11.34
C THR A 693 23.36 -13.27 -11.92
N HIS A 694 23.48 -12.43 -12.95
CA HIS A 694 24.72 -12.24 -13.73
C HIS A 694 25.52 -10.99 -13.30
N ARG A 695 25.26 -10.42 -12.12
CA ARG A 695 26.05 -9.32 -11.55
C ARG A 695 27.41 -9.81 -11.06
N ARG A 696 28.44 -9.66 -11.90
CA ARG A 696 29.84 -10.05 -11.60
C ARG A 696 30.77 -8.84 -11.44
N PHE A 697 30.72 -8.22 -10.27
CA PHE A 697 31.70 -7.24 -9.79
C PHE A 697 31.82 -7.36 -8.27
N CYS A 698 32.89 -6.86 -7.66
CA CYS A 698 33.04 -6.74 -6.21
C CYS A 698 33.75 -5.42 -5.87
N TYR A 699 33.55 -4.95 -4.64
CA TYR A 699 34.31 -3.81 -4.10
C TYR A 699 35.34 -4.33 -3.10
N ILE A 700 36.60 -3.98 -3.27
CA ILE A 700 37.70 -4.36 -2.37
C ILE A 700 38.20 -3.11 -1.66
N THR A 701 38.10 -3.08 -0.34
CA THR A 701 38.66 -2.02 0.51
C THR A 701 40.02 -2.47 1.02
N PHE A 702 41.06 -1.69 0.76
CA PHE A 702 42.41 -1.92 1.29
C PHE A 702 42.65 -1.12 2.58
N ARG A 703 43.61 -1.56 3.40
CA ARG A 703 43.99 -0.86 4.65
C ARG A 703 44.77 0.45 4.40
N LYS A 704 45.34 0.63 3.20
CA LYS A 704 46.14 1.80 2.79
C LYS A 704 45.82 2.21 1.35
N ALA A 705 45.84 3.51 1.06
CA ALA A 705 45.70 4.04 -0.31
C ALA A 705 46.83 3.58 -1.25
N GLU A 706 48.05 3.40 -0.72
CA GLU A 706 49.21 2.84 -1.44
C GLU A 706 48.91 1.46 -2.07
N ALA A 707 48.14 0.62 -1.38
CA ALA A 707 47.75 -0.70 -1.86
C ALA A 707 46.65 -0.64 -2.94
N ALA A 708 45.74 0.34 -2.84
CA ALA A 708 44.74 0.60 -3.89
C ALA A 708 45.40 1.13 -5.18
N LEU A 709 46.44 1.98 -5.06
CA LEU A 709 47.29 2.39 -6.19
C LEU A 709 47.97 1.19 -6.84
N ALA A 710 48.61 0.31 -6.06
CA ALA A 710 49.26 -0.90 -6.55
C ALA A 710 48.26 -1.87 -7.24
N ALA A 711 47.10 -2.10 -6.63
CA ALA A 711 46.07 -2.96 -7.21
C ALA A 711 45.40 -2.37 -8.47
N THR A 712 45.38 -1.05 -8.64
CA THR A 712 44.94 -0.38 -9.89
C THR A 712 45.93 -0.63 -11.05
N GLN A 713 47.21 -0.87 -10.78
CA GLN A 713 48.20 -1.24 -11.82
C GLN A 713 47.96 -2.64 -12.41
N LEU A 714 47.05 -3.44 -11.83
CA LEU A 714 46.60 -4.72 -12.39
C LEU A 714 45.40 -4.58 -13.35
N ASP A 715 44.91 -3.36 -13.62
CA ASP A 715 43.85 -3.12 -14.62
C ASP A 715 44.26 -3.67 -15.99
N GLY A 716 43.43 -4.54 -16.56
CA GLY A 716 43.69 -5.17 -17.84
C GLY A 716 44.56 -6.43 -17.83
N LYS A 717 45.00 -6.94 -16.67
CA LYS A 717 45.69 -8.24 -16.57
C LYS A 717 44.79 -9.37 -17.08
N LEU A 718 45.34 -10.27 -17.90
CA LEU A 718 44.59 -11.33 -18.56
C LEU A 718 44.64 -12.62 -17.73
N LEU A 719 43.53 -12.94 -17.05
CA LEU A 719 43.35 -14.13 -16.23
C LEU A 719 42.89 -15.31 -17.10
N GLU A 720 43.46 -16.50 -16.85
CA GLU A 720 43.06 -17.79 -17.47
C GLU A 720 43.01 -17.77 -19.01
N ASN A 721 43.81 -16.90 -19.64
CA ASN A 721 43.82 -16.63 -21.08
C ASN A 721 42.45 -16.25 -21.70
N LYS A 722 41.46 -15.87 -20.89
CA LYS A 722 40.08 -15.59 -21.32
C LYS A 722 39.45 -14.34 -20.68
N PHE A 723 39.85 -13.98 -19.47
CA PHE A 723 39.18 -12.93 -18.68
C PHE A 723 40.13 -11.75 -18.45
N LYS A 724 39.92 -10.65 -19.18
CA LYS A 724 40.61 -9.39 -18.92
C LYS A 724 40.05 -8.75 -17.66
N LEU A 725 40.80 -8.79 -16.56
CA LEU A 725 40.46 -8.17 -15.28
C LEU A 725 40.28 -6.65 -15.48
N VAL A 726 39.32 -6.06 -14.80
CA VAL A 726 39.16 -4.60 -14.70
C VAL A 726 39.15 -4.22 -13.23
N ALA A 727 40.06 -3.32 -12.82
CA ALA A 727 40.26 -2.91 -11.43
C ALA A 727 40.50 -1.40 -11.36
N LYS A 728 39.53 -0.65 -10.80
CA LYS A 728 39.50 0.83 -10.82
C LYS A 728 38.97 1.39 -9.52
N TYR A 729 39.24 2.67 -9.23
CA TYR A 729 38.60 3.38 -8.13
C TYR A 729 37.07 3.38 -8.25
N SER A 730 36.39 3.35 -7.12
CA SER A 730 34.96 3.01 -7.01
C SER A 730 34.02 4.22 -7.19
N ASP A 731 34.20 4.97 -8.28
CA ASP A 731 33.32 6.07 -8.67
C ASP A 731 31.97 5.57 -9.27
N PRO A 732 30.80 5.83 -8.64
CA PRO A 732 29.49 5.47 -9.17
C PRO A 732 29.06 6.30 -10.39
N ALA A 733 29.60 7.51 -10.58
CA ALA A 733 29.28 8.42 -11.67
C ALA A 733 30.04 8.06 -12.97
N ALA A 734 31.28 7.54 -12.87
CA ALA A 734 32.05 6.99 -14.00
C ALA A 734 31.47 5.70 -14.64
N LYS A 735 30.22 5.35 -14.32
CA LYS A 735 29.50 4.19 -14.84
C LYS A 735 29.23 4.34 -16.34
N LYS A 736 30.12 3.78 -17.17
CA LYS A 736 29.88 3.59 -18.61
C LYS A 736 28.51 2.94 -18.85
N GLN A 737 27.78 3.47 -19.82
CA GLN A 737 26.58 2.82 -20.35
C GLN A 737 26.96 1.47 -20.98
N ARG A 738 26.00 0.53 -21.01
CA ARG A 738 26.21 -0.78 -21.62
C ARG A 738 25.83 -0.73 -23.09
N GLU A 739 26.83 -0.69 -23.96
CA GLU A 739 26.68 -0.99 -25.38
C GLU A 739 26.08 -2.41 -25.54
N GLY A 740 25.04 -2.54 -26.36
CA GLY A 740 24.32 -3.80 -26.56
C GLY A 740 22.92 -3.61 -27.15
N ALA A 741 22.65 -4.31 -28.27
CA ALA A 741 21.45 -4.16 -29.09
C ALA A 741 20.12 -4.19 -28.32
N THR A 742 19.95 -5.07 -27.33
CA THR A 742 18.73 -5.17 -26.51
C THR A 742 18.47 -3.91 -25.67
N ALA A 743 19.51 -3.21 -25.22
CA ALA A 743 19.39 -1.96 -24.46
C ALA A 743 19.10 -0.76 -25.40
N GLU A 744 19.64 -0.81 -26.61
CA GLU A 744 19.45 0.20 -27.66
C GLU A 744 18.13 0.02 -28.45
N SER A 745 17.31 -0.98 -28.09
CA SER A 745 16.07 -1.35 -28.81
C SER A 745 16.27 -1.78 -30.27
N ARG A 746 17.43 -2.38 -30.58
CA ARG A 746 17.80 -2.88 -31.93
C ARG A 746 17.49 -4.36 -32.17
N GLU A 747 16.83 -5.02 -31.22
CA GLU A 747 16.55 -6.46 -31.24
C GLU A 747 15.03 -6.71 -31.28
N LEU A 748 14.57 -7.55 -32.20
CA LEU A 748 13.20 -8.05 -32.31
C LEU A 748 13.11 -9.51 -31.86
N HIS A 749 11.97 -9.85 -31.27
CA HIS A 749 11.57 -11.19 -30.86
C HIS A 749 10.41 -11.64 -31.76
N ILE A 750 10.61 -12.75 -32.47
CA ILE A 750 9.61 -13.34 -33.37
C ILE A 750 9.09 -14.62 -32.73
N THR A 751 7.78 -14.80 -32.72
CA THR A 751 7.12 -16.05 -32.33
C THR A 751 6.18 -16.55 -33.43
N SER A 752 5.73 -17.80 -33.31
CA SER A 752 4.94 -18.49 -34.34
C SER A 752 5.71 -18.67 -35.67
N LEU A 753 7.00 -19.01 -35.56
CA LEU A 753 7.82 -19.48 -36.67
C LEU A 753 7.49 -20.93 -37.03
N ASP A 754 7.28 -21.22 -38.31
CA ASP A 754 7.17 -22.58 -38.83
C ASP A 754 8.49 -23.36 -38.66
N SER A 755 8.38 -24.69 -38.45
CA SER A 755 9.54 -25.55 -38.19
C SER A 755 10.45 -25.75 -39.41
N SER A 756 9.95 -25.47 -40.63
CA SER A 756 10.71 -25.52 -41.87
C SER A 756 11.66 -24.33 -42.09
N LEU A 757 11.51 -23.24 -41.33
CA LEU A 757 12.26 -22.00 -41.55
C LEU A 757 13.71 -22.11 -41.07
N LYS A 758 14.62 -21.57 -41.89
CA LYS A 758 16.04 -21.40 -41.57
C LYS A 758 16.35 -19.95 -41.19
N GLU A 759 17.55 -19.74 -40.67
CA GLU A 759 18.02 -18.40 -40.28
C GLU A 759 18.25 -17.50 -41.51
N ASP A 760 18.58 -18.10 -42.65
CA ASP A 760 18.66 -17.42 -43.97
C ASP A 760 17.28 -16.97 -44.47
N ASP A 761 16.26 -17.85 -44.44
CA ASP A 761 14.87 -17.51 -44.82
C ASP A 761 14.37 -16.24 -44.08
N LEU A 762 14.72 -16.11 -42.80
CA LEU A 762 14.37 -14.93 -42.00
C LEU A 762 15.22 -13.71 -42.36
N LYS A 763 16.50 -13.90 -42.67
CA LYS A 763 17.39 -12.81 -43.10
C LYS A 763 16.92 -12.17 -44.41
N ASP A 764 16.43 -12.97 -45.36
CA ASP A 764 15.90 -12.48 -46.64
C ASP A 764 14.53 -11.78 -46.52
N VAL A 765 13.71 -12.17 -45.54
CA VAL A 765 12.42 -11.53 -45.26
C VAL A 765 12.61 -10.20 -44.54
N PHE A 766 13.35 -10.20 -43.44
CA PHE A 766 13.56 -9.02 -42.59
C PHE A 766 14.62 -8.06 -43.18
N GLY A 767 15.52 -8.55 -44.03
CA GLY A 767 16.49 -7.76 -44.78
C GLY A 767 15.89 -6.71 -45.73
N LYS A 768 14.58 -6.78 -46.01
CA LYS A 768 13.84 -5.75 -46.77
C LYS A 768 13.58 -4.47 -45.97
N TYR A 769 13.65 -4.54 -44.65
CA TYR A 769 13.33 -3.44 -43.72
C TYR A 769 14.59 -2.85 -43.05
N GLY A 770 15.74 -3.54 -43.14
CA GLY A 770 17.00 -3.06 -42.57
C GLY A 770 18.15 -4.06 -42.68
N LYS A 771 19.35 -3.64 -42.28
CA LYS A 771 20.56 -4.47 -42.32
C LYS A 771 20.64 -5.32 -41.05
N VAL A 772 20.26 -6.59 -41.22
CA VAL A 772 20.27 -7.60 -40.14
C VAL A 772 21.71 -7.97 -39.75
N GLU A 773 22.08 -7.63 -38.52
CA GLU A 773 23.38 -7.90 -37.88
C GLU A 773 23.48 -9.39 -37.49
N SER A 774 22.42 -9.95 -36.89
CA SER A 774 22.33 -11.39 -36.60
C SER A 774 20.89 -11.91 -36.52
N VAL A 775 20.71 -13.20 -36.81
CA VAL A 775 19.47 -13.97 -36.63
C VAL A 775 19.79 -15.14 -35.70
N ARG A 776 18.89 -15.49 -34.79
CA ARG A 776 19.05 -16.63 -33.87
C ARG A 776 17.72 -17.32 -33.58
N ILE A 777 17.52 -18.52 -34.10
CA ILE A 777 16.33 -19.35 -33.81
C ILE A 777 16.54 -20.13 -32.50
N LEU A 778 15.53 -20.13 -31.62
CA LEU A 778 15.55 -20.93 -30.40
C LEU A 778 15.27 -22.39 -30.71
N ARG A 779 16.30 -23.25 -30.58
CA ARG A 779 16.20 -24.71 -30.73
C ARG A 779 16.11 -25.41 -29.38
N THR A 780 15.52 -26.61 -29.39
CA THR A 780 15.49 -27.55 -28.27
C THR A 780 16.78 -28.36 -28.23
N PHE A 781 17.09 -29.02 -27.11
CA PHE A 781 18.26 -29.89 -26.97
C PHE A 781 18.32 -31.03 -28.01
N LYS A 782 17.17 -31.41 -28.61
CA LYS A 782 17.06 -32.36 -29.73
C LYS A 782 17.21 -31.72 -31.13
N GLY A 783 17.60 -30.45 -31.23
CA GLY A 783 17.78 -29.71 -32.50
C GLY A 783 16.52 -29.03 -33.07
N GLU A 784 15.34 -29.49 -32.67
CA GLU A 784 14.02 -29.01 -33.13
C GLU A 784 13.76 -27.54 -32.77
N SER A 785 13.31 -26.72 -33.72
CA SER A 785 12.96 -25.31 -33.54
C SER A 785 11.74 -25.12 -32.63
N LYS A 786 11.81 -24.22 -31.64
CA LYS A 786 10.72 -23.91 -30.70
C LYS A 786 9.67 -22.91 -31.23
N GLY A 787 9.66 -22.66 -32.53
CA GLY A 787 8.77 -21.66 -33.15
C GLY A 787 9.00 -20.22 -32.71
N ALA A 788 10.19 -19.88 -32.21
CA ALA A 788 10.57 -18.54 -31.79
C ALA A 788 12.05 -18.23 -32.06
N GLY A 789 12.39 -16.96 -32.22
CA GLY A 789 13.75 -16.51 -32.52
C GLY A 789 13.93 -15.00 -32.30
N PHE A 790 15.18 -14.55 -32.41
CA PHE A 790 15.58 -13.16 -32.26
C PHE A 790 16.29 -12.66 -33.53
N ILE A 791 16.09 -11.38 -33.87
CA ILE A 791 16.77 -10.69 -34.97
C ILE A 791 17.34 -9.37 -34.45
N VAL A 792 18.63 -9.13 -34.66
CA VAL A 792 19.31 -7.86 -34.34
C VAL A 792 19.53 -7.07 -35.62
N PHE A 793 19.17 -5.79 -35.60
CA PHE A 793 19.43 -4.82 -36.68
C PHE A 793 20.58 -3.89 -36.32
N GLU A 794 21.24 -3.35 -37.34
CA GLU A 794 22.32 -2.37 -37.17
C GLU A 794 21.80 -1.03 -36.60
N LYS A 795 20.54 -0.66 -36.87
CA LYS A 795 19.90 0.55 -36.34
C LYS A 795 18.56 0.27 -35.64
N LYS A 796 18.14 1.20 -34.78
CA LYS A 796 16.86 1.16 -34.07
C LYS A 796 15.66 1.39 -35.00
N ASP A 797 15.79 2.34 -35.93
CA ASP A 797 14.68 2.75 -36.81
C ASP A 797 14.28 1.61 -37.76
N GLU A 798 15.27 0.84 -38.21
CA GLU A 798 15.12 -0.40 -38.99
C GLU A 798 14.35 -1.48 -38.21
N ALA A 799 14.64 -1.66 -36.91
CA ALA A 799 13.88 -2.55 -36.04
C ALA A 799 12.44 -2.08 -35.82
N THR A 800 12.17 -0.77 -35.78
CA THR A 800 10.78 -0.27 -35.70
C THR A 800 10.01 -0.45 -37.01
N ALA A 801 10.65 -0.27 -38.18
CA ALA A 801 10.00 -0.52 -39.47
C ALA A 801 9.61 -1.99 -39.66
N ALA A 802 10.47 -2.91 -39.21
CA ALA A 802 10.21 -4.35 -39.26
C ALA A 802 9.05 -4.84 -38.35
N LEU A 803 8.43 -3.98 -37.53
CA LEU A 803 7.18 -4.30 -36.82
C LEU A 803 5.96 -4.34 -37.76
N GLU A 804 6.02 -3.76 -38.95
CA GLU A 804 4.95 -3.86 -39.96
C GLU A 804 4.75 -5.29 -40.49
N LEU A 805 5.70 -6.20 -40.23
CA LEU A 805 5.57 -7.63 -40.52
C LEU A 805 4.77 -8.41 -39.46
N ASP A 806 4.37 -7.78 -38.36
CA ASP A 806 3.52 -8.42 -37.36
C ASP A 806 2.17 -8.88 -37.96
N LYS A 807 1.74 -10.10 -37.59
CA LYS A 807 0.55 -10.78 -38.12
C LYS A 807 0.58 -11.10 -39.63
N THR A 808 1.72 -10.94 -40.31
CA THR A 808 1.86 -11.41 -41.70
C THR A 808 1.92 -12.94 -41.77
N LYS A 809 1.30 -13.53 -42.80
CA LYS A 809 1.33 -14.98 -43.02
C LYS A 809 2.58 -15.37 -43.81
N LEU A 810 3.44 -16.19 -43.21
CA LEU A 810 4.67 -16.67 -43.83
C LEU A 810 4.68 -18.22 -43.87
N LYS A 811 4.63 -18.77 -45.09
CA LYS A 811 4.37 -20.19 -45.36
C LYS A 811 3.07 -20.66 -44.67
N SER A 812 3.16 -21.58 -43.72
CA SER A 812 2.06 -22.20 -42.97
C SER A 812 1.59 -21.38 -41.76
N SER A 813 2.46 -20.52 -41.20
CA SER A 813 2.24 -19.84 -39.92
C SER A 813 2.01 -18.34 -40.08
N ILE A 814 1.31 -17.75 -39.11
CA ILE A 814 1.22 -16.29 -38.96
C ILE A 814 2.35 -15.88 -38.02
N LEU A 815 3.20 -14.94 -38.44
CA LEU A 815 4.28 -14.42 -37.61
C LEU A 815 3.74 -13.43 -36.57
N HIS A 816 4.34 -13.41 -35.39
CA HIS A 816 4.11 -12.34 -34.41
C HIS A 816 5.45 -11.72 -34.02
N VAL A 817 5.58 -10.40 -34.17
CA VAL A 817 6.86 -9.66 -34.12
C VAL A 817 6.79 -8.57 -33.05
N GLU A 818 7.64 -8.64 -32.04
CA GLU A 818 7.71 -7.68 -30.92
C GLU A 818 9.12 -7.10 -30.77
N LEU A 819 9.25 -5.87 -30.26
CA LEU A 819 10.54 -5.36 -29.76
C LEU A 819 10.98 -6.13 -28.52
N THR A 820 12.23 -6.62 -28.49
CA THR A 820 12.78 -7.41 -27.38
C THR A 820 12.99 -6.53 -26.14
N GLN A 821 11.98 -6.49 -25.28
CA GLN A 821 12.09 -5.86 -23.96
C GLN A 821 13.06 -6.65 -23.07
N ALA A 822 14.02 -5.96 -22.45
CA ALA A 822 14.96 -6.53 -21.47
C ALA A 822 14.25 -6.91 -20.15
N ARG A 823 13.50 -8.01 -20.16
CA ARG A 823 12.74 -8.52 -19.00
C ARG A 823 13.68 -8.92 -17.86
N ASN A 824 13.72 -8.13 -16.79
CA ASN A 824 14.24 -8.58 -15.49
C ASN A 824 13.43 -9.81 -15.04
N TYR A 825 14.08 -10.98 -15.01
CA TYR A 825 13.42 -12.28 -14.86
C TYR A 825 12.85 -12.47 -13.45
N LYS A 826 11.57 -12.17 -13.24
CA LYS A 826 10.80 -12.65 -12.08
C LYS A 826 10.54 -14.15 -12.26
N PRO A 827 11.04 -15.05 -11.39
CA PRO A 827 10.92 -16.51 -11.56
C PRO A 827 9.54 -17.04 -11.13
N ILE A 828 8.48 -16.57 -11.81
CA ILE A 828 7.11 -17.07 -11.66
C ILE A 828 7.00 -18.44 -12.36
N ALA A 829 6.55 -19.45 -11.63
CA ALA A 829 6.39 -20.80 -12.16
C ALA A 829 5.15 -20.91 -13.05
N THR A 830 5.34 -20.99 -14.38
CA THR A 830 4.24 -21.21 -15.33
C THR A 830 3.89 -22.68 -15.45
N SER A 831 3.07 -23.20 -14.54
CA SER A 831 2.32 -24.45 -14.76
C SER A 831 1.22 -24.19 -15.80
N ARG A 832 1.58 -24.25 -17.09
CA ARG A 832 0.63 -24.07 -18.20
C ARG A 832 -0.34 -25.26 -18.22
N GLY A 833 -1.60 -25.01 -17.84
CA GLY A 833 -2.67 -25.99 -17.98
C GLY A 833 -2.94 -26.33 -19.45
N LYS A 834 -3.38 -27.56 -19.71
CA LYS A 834 -3.96 -27.93 -21.00
C LYS A 834 -5.38 -27.38 -21.07
N GLU A 835 -5.60 -26.40 -21.94
CA GLU A 835 -6.94 -26.11 -22.48
C GLU A 835 -6.97 -26.43 -23.97
N SER A 836 -8.13 -26.84 -24.46
CA SER A 836 -8.27 -27.61 -25.70
C SER A 836 -8.44 -26.72 -26.93
N SER A 837 -7.52 -26.83 -27.89
CA SER A 837 -7.75 -26.39 -29.26
C SER A 837 -8.79 -27.28 -29.94
N ALA A 838 -9.90 -26.69 -30.41
CA ALA A 838 -10.87 -27.37 -31.25
C ALA A 838 -10.29 -27.74 -32.63
N SER A 839 -10.90 -28.72 -33.29
CA SER A 839 -10.68 -29.07 -34.70
C SER A 839 -12.02 -29.53 -35.30
N PRO A 840 -12.23 -29.39 -36.61
CA PRO A 840 -13.58 -29.24 -37.18
C PRO A 840 -14.37 -30.55 -37.29
N ALA A 841 -15.69 -30.40 -37.36
CA ALA A 841 -16.64 -31.48 -37.57
C ALA A 841 -16.78 -31.87 -39.06
N PRO A 842 -17.14 -33.13 -39.34
CA PRO A 842 -17.95 -33.53 -40.49
C PRO A 842 -19.42 -33.78 -40.09
N ASP A 843 -20.34 -33.61 -41.03
CA ASP A 843 -21.78 -33.83 -40.86
C ASP A 843 -22.26 -35.26 -41.25
N ALA A 844 -23.53 -35.52 -40.93
CA ALA A 844 -24.46 -36.51 -41.50
C ALA A 844 -24.53 -37.96 -40.94
N ASP A 845 -25.75 -38.26 -40.47
CA ASP A 845 -26.54 -39.51 -40.56
C ASP A 845 -26.05 -40.86 -39.97
N GLY A 846 -26.98 -41.55 -39.29
CA GLY A 846 -26.87 -43.00 -39.01
C GLY A 846 -27.50 -43.47 -37.70
N ASP A 847 -28.77 -43.91 -37.72
CA ASP A 847 -29.39 -44.70 -36.65
C ASP A 847 -28.60 -46.00 -36.34
N THR A 848 -28.50 -46.40 -35.06
CA THR A 848 -29.23 -47.57 -34.53
C THR A 848 -28.91 -47.92 -33.05
N LEU A 849 -29.99 -48.15 -32.28
CA LEU A 849 -30.21 -49.21 -31.29
C LEU A 849 -29.15 -49.56 -30.21
N MET A 850 -29.57 -49.34 -28.94
CA MET A 850 -29.81 -50.35 -27.88
C MET A 850 -28.76 -51.49 -27.68
N SER A 851 -28.09 -51.63 -26.51
CA SER A 851 -28.61 -52.03 -25.17
C SER A 851 -29.06 -53.51 -25.08
N PRO A 852 -28.95 -54.22 -23.93
CA PRO A 852 -28.68 -53.74 -22.55
C PRO A 852 -27.62 -54.57 -21.75
N ALA A 853 -27.72 -54.48 -20.41
CA ALA A 853 -27.05 -55.15 -19.28
C ALA A 853 -26.61 -56.65 -19.45
N SER A 854 -25.76 -57.25 -18.60
CA SER A 854 -25.87 -57.25 -17.12
C SER A 854 -24.72 -57.94 -16.33
N THR A 855 -24.68 -57.64 -15.01
CA THR A 855 -24.27 -58.50 -13.85
C THR A 855 -22.87 -59.11 -13.70
N THR A 856 -22.33 -58.97 -12.46
CA THR A 856 -21.45 -59.91 -11.70
C THR A 856 -20.04 -60.25 -12.24
N ASP A 857 -19.01 -60.52 -11.42
CA ASP A 857 -18.93 -60.58 -9.95
C ASP A 857 -17.52 -60.21 -9.42
N ASN A 858 -17.38 -60.09 -8.09
CA ASN A 858 -16.11 -59.88 -7.37
C ASN A 858 -15.67 -61.22 -6.72
N PRO A 859 -14.36 -61.55 -6.57
CA PRO A 859 -13.70 -61.16 -5.31
C PRO A 859 -12.15 -60.98 -5.33
N HIS A 860 -11.71 -59.94 -4.62
CA HIS A 860 -10.49 -59.83 -3.78
C HIS A 860 -9.31 -60.85 -3.91
N LYS A 861 -8.10 -60.29 -4.11
CA LYS A 861 -7.08 -60.22 -3.03
C LYS A 861 -6.11 -59.05 -3.21
N ASN A 862 -5.11 -58.92 -2.33
CA ASN A 862 -4.67 -57.62 -1.82
C ASN A 862 -3.17 -57.29 -2.06
N GLN A 863 -2.87 -55.97 -2.08
CA GLN A 863 -1.59 -55.30 -1.74
C GLN A 863 -0.38 -55.30 -2.71
N HIS A 864 0.43 -54.24 -2.52
CA HIS A 864 1.79 -53.94 -3.00
C HIS A 864 2.05 -53.65 -4.49
N ALA A 865 1.89 -52.37 -4.86
CA ALA A 865 2.80 -51.66 -5.77
C ALA A 865 2.88 -50.17 -5.41
N LEU A 866 4.00 -49.52 -5.71
CA LEU A 866 4.25 -48.10 -5.43
C LEU A 866 3.47 -47.18 -6.40
N HIS A 867 3.01 -46.03 -5.90
CA HIS A 867 2.78 -44.88 -6.78
C HIS A 867 4.14 -44.37 -7.29
N GLN A 868 4.37 -44.45 -8.59
CA GLN A 868 5.54 -43.83 -9.22
C GLN A 868 5.39 -42.30 -9.24
N PRO A 869 6.37 -41.53 -8.75
CA PRO A 869 6.45 -40.09 -9.04
C PRO A 869 6.93 -39.88 -10.49
N SER A 870 6.54 -38.76 -11.10
CA SER A 870 7.01 -38.40 -12.44
C SER A 870 8.53 -38.15 -12.46
N GLU A 871 9.21 -38.65 -13.50
CA GLU A 871 10.67 -38.82 -13.53
C GLU A 871 11.52 -37.54 -13.41
N GLY A 872 10.92 -36.35 -13.54
CA GLY A 872 11.60 -35.07 -13.30
C GLY A 872 11.93 -34.80 -11.83
N GLY A 873 11.23 -35.43 -10.89
CA GLY A 873 11.46 -35.22 -9.45
C GLY A 873 12.81 -35.76 -8.97
N ASN A 874 13.19 -36.95 -9.43
CA ASN A 874 14.31 -37.71 -8.84
C ASN A 874 15.70 -37.24 -9.28
N ARG A 875 15.79 -36.35 -10.29
CA ARG A 875 17.06 -35.80 -10.81
C ARG A 875 17.39 -34.42 -10.25
N THR A 876 16.49 -33.84 -9.44
CA THR A 876 16.56 -32.45 -8.98
C THR A 876 16.84 -32.38 -7.48
N MET A 877 17.94 -31.72 -7.11
CA MET A 877 18.34 -31.42 -5.73
C MET A 877 18.02 -29.95 -5.40
N THR A 878 17.62 -29.65 -4.16
CA THR A 878 17.61 -28.27 -3.65
C THR A 878 18.68 -28.06 -2.58
N LEU A 879 19.32 -26.89 -2.66
CA LEU A 879 20.25 -26.37 -1.66
C LEU A 879 19.56 -25.24 -0.91
N LEU A 880 19.68 -25.26 0.41
CA LEU A 880 19.11 -24.32 1.37
C LEU A 880 20.23 -23.58 2.12
N ASN A 881 19.94 -22.40 2.65
CA ASN A 881 20.93 -21.50 3.28
C ASN A 881 22.04 -21.02 2.31
N VAL A 882 21.70 -20.85 1.03
CA VAL A 882 22.57 -20.26 -0.01
C VAL A 882 22.52 -18.73 0.10
N PRO A 883 23.66 -18.03 0.33
CA PRO A 883 23.70 -16.57 0.40
C PRO A 883 23.35 -15.90 -0.93
N ASP A 884 22.70 -14.74 -0.87
CA ASP A 884 22.31 -13.93 -2.04
C ASP A 884 23.50 -13.35 -2.86
N THR A 885 24.74 -13.54 -2.41
CA THR A 885 25.99 -13.16 -3.08
C THR A 885 26.60 -14.30 -3.91
N VAL A 886 26.09 -15.52 -3.79
CA VAL A 886 26.67 -16.72 -4.41
C VAL A 886 26.04 -17.00 -5.77
N ASN A 887 26.88 -17.05 -6.81
CA ASN A 887 26.43 -17.22 -8.20
C ASN A 887 26.20 -18.69 -8.59
N ASP A 888 25.59 -18.89 -9.76
CA ASP A 888 25.28 -20.19 -10.33
C ASP A 888 26.52 -21.00 -10.72
N ALA A 889 27.59 -20.33 -11.15
CA ALA A 889 28.86 -20.97 -11.51
C ALA A 889 29.61 -21.57 -10.30
N ARG A 890 29.57 -20.92 -9.13
CA ARG A 890 30.14 -21.42 -7.88
C ARG A 890 29.39 -22.63 -7.37
N ILE A 891 28.05 -22.59 -7.41
CA ILE A 891 27.21 -23.76 -7.08
C ILE A 891 27.45 -24.90 -8.06
N ARG A 892 27.61 -24.60 -9.37
CA ARG A 892 28.00 -25.60 -10.37
C ARG A 892 29.33 -26.24 -10.02
N ALA A 893 30.39 -25.47 -9.79
CA ALA A 893 31.73 -26.00 -9.47
C ALA A 893 31.77 -26.82 -8.16
N ILE A 894 30.91 -26.51 -7.19
CA ILE A 894 30.74 -27.28 -5.94
C ILE A 894 29.99 -28.61 -6.19
N ALA A 895 29.05 -28.64 -7.13
CA ALA A 895 28.21 -29.81 -7.43
C ALA A 895 28.78 -30.72 -8.55
N GLU A 896 29.59 -30.18 -9.46
CA GLU A 896 30.17 -30.84 -10.63
C GLU A 896 31.05 -32.07 -10.29
N PRO A 897 31.81 -32.12 -9.18
CA PRO A 897 32.49 -33.34 -8.72
C PRO A 897 31.57 -34.53 -8.41
N PHE A 898 30.26 -34.31 -8.25
CA PHE A 898 29.28 -35.35 -7.94
C PHE A 898 28.53 -35.86 -9.20
N GLY A 899 28.63 -35.18 -10.34
CA GLY A 899 28.14 -35.63 -11.65
C GLY A 899 27.70 -34.51 -12.60
N SER A 900 27.37 -34.87 -13.85
CA SER A 900 26.92 -33.94 -14.90
C SER A 900 25.70 -33.11 -14.49
N ILE A 901 25.79 -31.79 -14.63
CA ILE A 901 24.71 -30.84 -14.29
C ILE A 901 24.05 -30.32 -15.57
N ILE A 902 22.75 -30.60 -15.72
CA ILE A 902 21.90 -30.04 -16.78
C ILE A 902 21.65 -28.54 -16.51
N LYS A 903 21.32 -28.19 -15.27
CA LYS A 903 20.81 -26.84 -14.94
C LYS A 903 21.08 -26.43 -13.49
N VAL A 904 21.30 -25.13 -13.29
CA VAL A 904 21.28 -24.49 -11.96
C VAL A 904 20.32 -23.31 -12.03
N VAL A 905 19.46 -23.14 -11.02
CA VAL A 905 18.54 -22.01 -10.87
C VAL A 905 18.63 -21.48 -9.45
N LEU A 906 19.18 -20.27 -9.28
CA LEU A 906 19.19 -19.61 -7.97
C LEU A 906 17.78 -19.16 -7.57
N ARG A 907 17.48 -19.24 -6.27
CA ARG A 907 16.28 -18.67 -5.63
C ARG A 907 16.69 -17.80 -4.42
N PRO A 908 17.25 -16.58 -4.63
CA PRO A 908 17.61 -15.67 -3.54
C PRO A 908 16.37 -15.11 -2.79
N ASP A 909 15.19 -15.29 -3.36
CA ASP A 909 13.88 -15.09 -2.72
C ASP A 909 13.60 -16.11 -1.61
N HIS A 910 14.26 -17.27 -1.62
CA HIS A 910 14.09 -18.37 -0.66
C HIS A 910 15.43 -18.87 -0.06
N GLN A 911 16.50 -18.05 -0.11
CA GLN A 911 17.85 -18.41 0.38
C GLN A 911 18.35 -19.78 -0.12
N GLY A 912 18.12 -20.09 -1.39
CA GLY A 912 18.46 -21.41 -1.92
C GLY A 912 18.76 -21.46 -3.42
N ALA A 913 19.02 -22.67 -3.90
CA ALA A 913 19.24 -22.96 -5.31
C ALA A 913 18.68 -24.34 -5.68
N ILE A 914 18.30 -24.51 -6.94
CA ILE A 914 17.80 -25.76 -7.51
C ILE A 914 18.86 -26.24 -8.53
N VAL A 915 19.30 -27.49 -8.40
CA VAL A 915 20.31 -28.12 -9.26
C VAL A 915 19.71 -29.38 -9.88
N GLU A 916 19.75 -29.45 -11.22
CA GLU A 916 19.21 -30.54 -12.03
C GLU A 916 20.39 -31.34 -12.62
N PHE A 917 20.54 -32.59 -12.22
CA PHE A 917 21.59 -33.49 -12.68
C PHE A 917 21.11 -34.37 -13.84
N GLU A 918 22.06 -34.92 -14.59
CA GLU A 918 21.77 -35.92 -15.62
C GLU A 918 21.26 -37.24 -15.01
N ASP A 919 21.92 -37.68 -13.93
CA ASP A 919 21.63 -38.93 -13.22
C ASP A 919 21.02 -38.73 -11.82
N VAL A 920 20.01 -39.55 -11.50
CA VAL A 920 19.42 -39.68 -10.15
C VAL A 920 20.48 -40.03 -9.10
N ASN A 921 21.40 -40.94 -9.45
CA ASN A 921 22.48 -41.38 -8.54
C ASN A 921 23.48 -40.26 -8.23
N SER A 922 23.69 -39.33 -9.16
CA SER A 922 24.55 -38.16 -8.96
C SER A 922 23.87 -37.12 -8.07
N ALA A 923 22.56 -36.88 -8.28
CA ALA A 923 21.76 -36.02 -7.40
C ALA A 923 21.75 -36.54 -5.95
N GLY A 924 21.61 -37.86 -5.75
CA GLY A 924 21.66 -38.48 -4.42
C GLY A 924 23.05 -38.47 -3.75
N LYS A 925 24.14 -38.53 -4.53
CA LYS A 925 25.51 -38.33 -4.01
C LYS A 925 25.75 -36.87 -3.62
N ALA A 926 25.32 -35.92 -4.45
CA ALA A 926 25.42 -34.50 -4.18
C ALA A 926 24.60 -34.10 -2.94
N SER A 927 23.40 -34.65 -2.76
CA SER A 927 22.55 -34.30 -1.61
C SER A 927 23.13 -34.73 -0.26
N LEU A 928 23.96 -35.77 -0.23
CA LEU A 928 24.70 -36.21 0.97
C LEU A 928 26.06 -35.51 1.09
N GLY A 929 26.77 -35.29 -0.02
CA GLY A 929 28.10 -34.67 -0.03
C GLY A 929 28.11 -33.15 0.19
N LEU A 930 26.99 -32.48 -0.06
CA LEU A 930 26.82 -31.03 0.14
C LEU A 930 26.03 -30.66 1.40
N GLU A 931 25.52 -31.64 2.14
CA GLU A 931 24.92 -31.38 3.45
C GLU A 931 26.01 -30.94 4.43
N ASN A 932 25.76 -29.86 5.19
CA ASN A 932 26.72 -29.23 6.10
C ASN A 932 27.98 -28.60 5.44
N TYR A 933 28.08 -28.57 4.12
CA TYR A 933 29.22 -27.95 3.40
C TYR A 933 29.26 -26.43 3.63
N GLU A 934 30.43 -25.87 3.91
CA GLU A 934 30.60 -24.46 4.28
C GLU A 934 30.95 -23.59 3.07
N ILE A 935 29.97 -22.82 2.56
CA ILE A 935 30.14 -21.93 1.39
C ILE A 935 30.71 -20.56 1.78
N ALA A 936 30.49 -20.12 3.02
CA ALA A 936 31.02 -18.87 3.56
C ALA A 936 31.24 -19.04 5.07
N PRO A 937 32.18 -18.33 5.71
CA PRO A 937 32.50 -18.51 7.12
C PRO A 937 31.26 -18.44 8.03
N GLY A 938 30.99 -19.54 8.74
CA GLY A 938 29.83 -19.70 9.63
C GLY A 938 28.50 -20.05 8.94
N ARG A 939 28.43 -20.16 7.60
CA ARG A 939 27.22 -20.60 6.87
C ARG A 939 27.42 -21.96 6.20
N LYS A 940 26.81 -22.97 6.82
CA LYS A 940 26.70 -24.34 6.29
C LYS A 940 25.45 -24.51 5.44
N LEU A 941 25.59 -25.17 4.30
CA LEU A 941 24.49 -25.62 3.45
C LEU A 941 23.64 -26.67 4.15
N ARG A 942 22.37 -26.73 3.76
CA ARG A 942 21.49 -27.88 4.01
C ARG A 942 20.88 -28.31 2.69
N THR A 943 20.70 -29.61 2.50
CA THR A 943 19.98 -30.20 1.37
C THR A 943 18.55 -30.52 1.81
N GLY A 944 17.60 -30.54 0.87
CA GLY A 944 16.19 -30.73 1.21
C GLY A 944 15.29 -30.99 0.00
N GLY A 945 13.98 -30.98 0.24
CA GLY A 945 12.96 -31.05 -0.79
C GLY A 945 12.58 -29.67 -1.33
N MET A 946 11.81 -29.66 -2.42
CA MET A 946 11.25 -28.43 -2.98
C MET A 946 10.30 -27.71 -2.02
N LYS A 947 9.59 -28.46 -1.14
CA LYS A 947 8.72 -27.89 -0.10
C LYS A 947 9.50 -27.09 0.93
N ASP A 948 10.66 -27.61 1.35
CA ASP A 948 11.51 -27.00 2.38
C ASP A 948 12.18 -25.72 1.86
N LEU A 949 12.48 -25.67 0.56
CA LEU A 949 12.94 -24.46 -0.12
C LEU A 949 11.89 -23.35 -0.07
N PHE A 950 10.65 -23.64 -0.52
CA PHE A 950 9.60 -22.61 -0.54
C PHE A 950 9.08 -22.21 0.85
N ALA A 951 9.43 -22.95 1.91
CA ALA A 951 9.17 -22.58 3.29
C ALA A 951 10.18 -21.55 3.86
N GLN A 952 11.34 -21.32 3.22
CA GLN A 952 12.33 -20.35 3.67
C GLN A 952 12.04 -18.95 3.11
N SER A 953 12.22 -17.92 3.96
CA SER A 953 12.04 -16.51 3.61
C SER A 953 13.33 -15.88 3.07
N SER A 954 13.21 -14.83 2.23
CA SER A 954 14.37 -14.16 1.64
C SER A 954 15.27 -13.50 2.69
N GLU A 955 16.58 -13.47 2.49
CA GLU A 955 17.52 -12.89 3.45
C GLU A 955 17.22 -11.39 3.72
N VAL A 956 17.01 -11.05 4.99
CA VAL A 956 16.79 -9.68 5.48
C VAL A 956 18.07 -9.17 6.15
N LYS A 957 18.85 -8.40 5.42
CA LYS A 957 20.04 -7.71 5.96
C LYS A 957 19.58 -6.45 6.69
N SER A 958 19.80 -6.41 8.00
CA SER A 958 19.38 -5.30 8.87
C SER A 958 20.60 -4.52 9.38
N ASP A 959 20.65 -3.23 9.07
CA ASP A 959 21.69 -2.29 9.53
C ASP A 959 21.55 -1.91 11.03
N ARG A 960 20.85 -2.73 11.82
CA ARG A 960 20.62 -2.55 13.27
C ARG A 960 21.02 -3.81 14.04
N ILE A 961 22.14 -3.73 14.75
CA ILE A 961 22.48 -4.69 15.82
C ILE A 961 21.41 -4.56 16.92
N VAL A 962 20.63 -5.62 17.14
CA VAL A 962 19.64 -5.69 18.21
C VAL A 962 20.34 -5.99 19.53
N VAL A 963 20.50 -4.96 20.37
CA VAL A 963 21.12 -5.11 21.70
C VAL A 963 20.07 -5.59 22.71
N GLY A 964 19.86 -6.91 22.72
CA GLY A 964 19.41 -7.71 23.86
C GLY A 964 18.19 -7.27 24.70
N GLN A 965 17.02 -7.85 24.39
CA GLN A 965 16.05 -8.25 25.43
C GLN A 965 15.40 -9.60 25.07
N ASN A 966 15.12 -10.40 26.10
CA ASN A 966 14.33 -11.65 26.08
C ASN A 966 14.67 -12.71 25.01
N GLY A 967 15.71 -13.50 25.28
CA GLY A 967 15.89 -14.79 24.63
C GLY A 967 14.86 -15.84 25.08
N LYS A 968 13.70 -15.92 24.40
CA LYS A 968 12.82 -17.10 24.47
C LYS A 968 13.45 -18.23 23.65
N ARG A 969 14.03 -19.22 24.34
CA ARG A 969 14.35 -20.53 23.73
C ARG A 969 13.03 -21.26 23.42
N GLU A 970 12.68 -21.37 22.16
CA GLU A 970 11.72 -22.39 21.74
C GLU A 970 12.35 -23.78 21.92
N LYS A 971 11.54 -24.75 22.37
CA LYS A 971 11.98 -26.13 22.56
C LYS A 971 11.57 -26.98 21.36
N GLU A 972 12.53 -27.36 20.54
CA GLU A 972 12.34 -28.55 19.70
C GLU A 972 12.15 -29.79 20.60
N LYS A 973 11.23 -30.67 20.21
CA LYS A 973 10.99 -31.95 20.90
C LYS A 973 11.80 -33.05 20.22
N ALA A 974 12.91 -33.45 20.83
CA ALA A 974 13.52 -34.77 20.61
C ALA A 974 13.24 -35.67 21.83
N GLY A 975 13.01 -36.96 21.61
CA GLY A 975 12.48 -37.88 22.62
C GLY A 975 13.50 -38.86 23.21
N ALA A 976 13.22 -39.26 24.45
CA ALA A 976 13.60 -40.52 25.10
C ALA A 976 15.09 -40.96 25.13
N SER A 977 15.64 -41.05 26.35
CA SER A 977 16.15 -42.34 26.85
C SER A 977 16.21 -42.38 28.39
N THR A 978 16.13 -43.61 28.89
CA THR A 978 16.16 -44.08 30.28
C THR A 978 17.37 -43.66 31.12
N GLY A 979 17.17 -43.48 32.44
CA GLY A 979 18.26 -43.44 33.44
C GLY A 979 17.74 -43.39 34.89
N MET A 980 18.10 -44.38 35.72
CA MET A 980 17.78 -44.45 37.16
C MET A 980 18.66 -43.52 38.01
N GLY A 981 18.24 -43.18 39.25
CA GLY A 981 19.21 -42.97 40.34
C GLY A 981 18.84 -41.99 41.47
N MET A 982 18.34 -42.53 42.58
CA MET A 982 18.43 -42.10 44.00
C MET A 982 19.17 -40.79 44.38
N GLY A 983 18.68 -40.12 45.44
CA GLY A 983 19.56 -39.63 46.52
C GLY A 983 19.33 -38.21 47.07
N ALA A 984 18.71 -38.12 48.26
CA ALA A 984 18.41 -36.94 49.08
C ALA A 984 19.51 -35.84 49.25
N GLY A 985 19.10 -34.60 49.55
CA GLY A 985 20.04 -33.49 49.86
C GLY A 985 19.46 -32.11 50.24
N THR A 986 18.63 -32.05 51.30
CA THR A 986 18.33 -30.89 52.20
C THR A 986 18.53 -29.40 51.81
N SER A 987 17.61 -28.59 52.34
CA SER A 987 17.75 -27.19 52.84
C SER A 987 17.12 -26.05 52.02
N THR A 988 16.61 -25.05 52.75
CA THR A 988 15.93 -23.84 52.27
C THR A 988 16.48 -22.62 53.00
N SER A 989 16.78 -21.53 52.28
CA SER A 989 16.58 -20.16 52.80
C SER A 989 16.82 -19.08 51.74
N ASN A 990 16.06 -18.01 51.91
CA ASN A 990 15.99 -16.74 51.19
C ASN A 990 17.33 -16.12 50.76
N PHE A 991 17.29 -15.29 49.72
CA PHE A 991 17.93 -13.96 49.76
C PHE A 991 16.95 -12.86 49.32
N MET A 992 17.22 -11.63 49.74
CA MET A 992 16.23 -10.56 49.92
C MET A 992 16.62 -9.27 49.18
N GLN A 993 15.62 -8.47 48.77
CA GLN A 993 15.86 -7.16 48.13
C GLN A 993 16.21 -6.06 49.16
N PRO A 994 17.03 -5.05 48.78
CA PRO A 994 17.13 -3.78 49.49
C PRO A 994 16.01 -2.79 49.09
N SER A 995 15.86 -1.71 49.86
CA SER A 995 14.67 -0.84 49.86
C SER A 995 14.92 0.62 49.45
N VAL A 996 13.83 1.37 49.23
CA VAL A 996 13.79 2.84 49.01
C VAL A 996 12.77 3.44 50.02
N PRO A 997 12.98 4.66 50.59
CA PRO A 997 12.52 4.94 51.97
C PRO A 997 11.16 5.66 52.14
N ILE A 998 10.75 5.77 53.41
CA ILE A 998 9.44 6.20 53.93
C ILE A 998 9.39 7.72 54.23
N ARG A 999 8.21 8.34 54.08
CA ARG A 999 7.72 9.40 55.00
C ARG A 999 6.30 9.07 55.51
N ARG A 1000 5.92 9.65 56.66
CA ARG A 1000 4.82 9.19 57.54
C ARG A 1000 3.51 10.01 57.43
N PRO A 1001 2.37 9.48 57.91
CA PRO A 1001 1.03 10.04 57.71
C PRO A 1001 0.38 10.69 58.95
N GLY A 1002 -0.78 11.32 58.73
CA GLY A 1002 -1.85 11.61 59.69
C GLY A 1002 -3.06 12.26 58.97
N GLY A 1003 -4.33 12.14 59.39
CA GLY A 1003 -4.89 11.23 60.40
C GLY A 1003 -6.22 11.71 61.01
N GLY A 1004 -7.34 10.99 60.76
CA GLY A 1004 -8.50 10.97 61.68
C GLY A 1004 -9.93 11.14 61.12
N ARG A 1005 -10.83 10.29 61.65
CA ARG A 1005 -12.30 10.43 61.89
C ARG A 1005 -13.37 10.35 60.77
N GLY A 1006 -14.22 9.32 60.91
CA GLY A 1006 -15.69 9.36 60.69
C GLY A 1006 -16.21 8.77 59.36
N GLY A 1007 -17.32 8.00 59.30
CA GLY A 1007 -18.07 7.32 60.38
C GLY A 1007 -19.52 6.93 59.97
N LEU A 1008 -19.96 5.70 60.30
CA LEU A 1008 -21.30 5.09 59.98
C LEU A 1008 -21.52 4.83 58.47
N GLY A 1009 -22.25 3.82 57.98
CA GLY A 1009 -22.96 2.64 58.54
C GLY A 1009 -23.52 1.80 57.35
N GLN A 1010 -24.15 0.63 57.47
CA GLN A 1010 -24.47 -0.22 58.63
C GLN A 1010 -24.36 -1.74 58.25
N LYS A 1011 -25.46 -2.50 58.10
CA LYS A 1011 -25.51 -3.91 57.64
C LYS A 1011 -26.89 -4.29 57.09
N ARG A 1012 -26.95 -5.23 56.13
CA ARG A 1012 -27.96 -6.32 56.09
C ARG A 1012 -27.47 -7.48 55.23
N GLY A 1013 -27.96 -8.69 55.51
CA GLY A 1013 -27.68 -9.90 54.76
C GLY A 1013 -28.58 -11.04 55.23
N LEU A 1014 -28.80 -12.03 54.36
CA LEU A 1014 -29.52 -13.28 54.64
C LEU A 1014 -28.79 -14.44 53.95
N GLY A 1015 -28.91 -15.63 54.52
CA GLY A 1015 -28.36 -16.87 53.97
C GLY A 1015 -28.86 -18.07 54.77
N PHE A 1016 -28.69 -19.28 54.23
CA PHE A 1016 -29.11 -20.52 54.90
C PHE A 1016 -28.11 -21.67 54.67
N SER A 1017 -28.01 -22.54 55.68
CA SER A 1017 -27.21 -23.79 55.72
C SER A 1017 -28.00 -25.02 55.25
N GLY A 1018 -27.44 -26.21 54.99
CA GLY A 1018 -26.03 -26.65 55.02
C GLY A 1018 -25.76 -27.89 55.91
N GLY A 1019 -25.41 -29.05 55.31
CA GLY A 1019 -24.92 -30.28 55.98
C GLY A 1019 -24.53 -31.36 54.94
N LYS A 1020 -23.27 -31.87 54.90
CA LYS A 1020 -22.64 -32.98 55.67
C LYS A 1020 -23.21 -34.37 55.31
N LYS A 1021 -22.46 -35.46 55.05
CA LYS A 1021 -21.05 -35.93 55.33
C LYS A 1021 -20.78 -37.19 54.42
N PRO A 1022 -19.68 -38.00 54.51
CA PRO A 1022 -18.22 -37.79 54.63
C PRO A 1022 -17.40 -38.54 53.51
N GLY A 1023 -16.12 -38.92 53.74
CA GLY A 1023 -15.15 -39.49 52.75
C GLY A 1023 -14.73 -40.99 52.92
N PRO A 1024 -13.56 -41.47 52.37
CA PRO A 1024 -13.50 -42.69 51.54
C PRO A 1024 -12.35 -43.74 51.81
N VAL A 1025 -12.17 -44.71 50.86
CA VAL A 1025 -11.07 -45.73 50.59
C VAL A 1025 -10.84 -46.92 51.57
N PRO A 1026 -10.15 -48.07 51.22
CA PRO A 1026 -9.50 -48.53 49.94
C PRO A 1026 -9.64 -50.06 49.49
N ALA A 1027 -9.41 -50.34 48.17
CA ALA A 1027 -8.64 -51.45 47.48
C ALA A 1027 -8.82 -52.98 47.82
N PRO A 1028 -8.18 -53.99 47.14
CA PRO A 1028 -7.29 -54.03 45.94
C PRO A 1028 -7.57 -55.16 44.87
N ASP A 1029 -6.67 -55.31 43.87
CA ASP A 1029 -6.35 -56.48 42.99
C ASP A 1029 -7.41 -57.03 41.97
N THR A 1030 -7.08 -57.66 40.81
CA THR A 1030 -5.81 -58.05 40.10
C THR A 1030 -5.83 -57.57 38.61
N GLY A 1031 -4.88 -57.98 37.73
CA GLY A 1031 -4.93 -57.66 36.28
C GLY A 1031 -3.97 -58.46 35.36
N SER A 1032 -4.07 -58.26 34.03
CA SER A 1032 -3.16 -58.81 33.00
C SER A 1032 -3.24 -58.08 31.63
N ASP A 1033 -2.14 -58.12 30.88
CA ASP A 1033 -1.91 -57.67 29.48
C ASP A 1033 -2.65 -58.56 28.42
N PRO A 1034 -2.61 -58.32 27.07
CA PRO A 1034 -2.13 -57.16 26.31
C PRO A 1034 -2.94 -56.72 25.04
N ASN A 1035 -2.45 -55.64 24.39
CA ASN A 1035 -2.41 -55.42 22.92
C ASN A 1035 -3.63 -54.86 22.13
N ALA A 1036 -3.32 -54.32 20.95
CA ALA A 1036 -4.14 -53.95 19.78
C ALA A 1036 -4.99 -52.65 19.82
N LYS A 1037 -4.97 -51.93 18.68
CA LYS A 1037 -5.81 -50.75 18.39
C LYS A 1037 -7.13 -51.19 17.74
N PRO A 1038 -8.29 -50.63 18.10
CA PRO A 1038 -9.54 -50.86 17.36
C PRO A 1038 -9.70 -49.86 16.20
N LYS A 1039 -9.95 -50.33 14.97
CA LYS A 1039 -10.69 -49.57 13.94
C LYS A 1039 -11.40 -50.47 12.90
N SER A 1040 -12.63 -50.05 12.60
CA SER A 1040 -13.44 -50.27 11.37
C SER A 1040 -13.91 -51.68 10.98
N ASN A 1041 -15.24 -51.86 11.09
CA ASN A 1041 -16.21 -52.25 10.05
C ASN A 1041 -16.03 -53.55 9.22
N ALA A 1042 -14.90 -54.27 9.31
CA ALA A 1042 -14.72 -55.53 8.59
C ALA A 1042 -15.51 -56.69 9.24
N ASP A 1043 -15.61 -56.71 10.57
CA ASP A 1043 -16.25 -57.81 11.31
C ASP A 1043 -17.78 -57.72 11.34
N PHE A 1044 -18.35 -56.51 11.46
CA PHE A 1044 -19.80 -56.31 11.39
C PHE A 1044 -20.42 -56.83 10.08
N LYS A 1045 -19.70 -56.74 8.96
CA LYS A 1045 -20.20 -57.23 7.66
C LYS A 1045 -20.08 -58.75 7.48
N LYS A 1046 -19.46 -59.48 8.41
CA LYS A 1046 -19.43 -60.95 8.42
C LYS A 1046 -20.59 -61.60 9.16
N MET A 1047 -21.25 -60.91 10.10
CA MET A 1047 -22.42 -61.47 10.81
C MET A 1047 -23.67 -61.63 9.94
N PHE A 1048 -23.73 -60.99 8.77
CA PHE A 1048 -24.99 -60.82 8.02
C PHE A 1048 -25.21 -61.75 6.81
N LEU A 1049 -24.23 -62.59 6.44
CA LEU A 1049 -24.27 -63.36 5.18
C LEU A 1049 -23.77 -64.82 5.29
N SER A 1050 -23.90 -65.45 6.46
CA SER A 1050 -23.65 -66.89 6.62
C SER A 1050 -24.82 -67.62 7.29
N GLY A 1051 -25.81 -68.00 6.46
CA GLY A 1051 -26.72 -69.13 6.68
C GLY A 1051 -27.51 -69.18 7.99
N GLY A 1052 -28.75 -68.68 7.97
CA GLY A 1052 -29.73 -69.06 8.98
C GLY A 1052 -30.21 -70.51 8.79
N LYS A 1053 -30.35 -71.26 9.89
CA LYS A 1053 -31.13 -72.50 9.92
C LYS A 1053 -31.54 -72.92 11.34
N GLU A 1054 -32.36 -72.09 11.98
CA GLU A 1054 -33.63 -72.47 12.63
C GLU A 1054 -34.48 -71.20 12.84
#